data_AF-A0A1E5VR63-F1
#
_entry.id   AF-A0A1E5VR63-F1
#
_cell.length_a   1.000
_cell.length_b   1.000
_cell.length_c   1.000
_cell.angle_alpha   90.00
_cell.angle_beta   90.00
_cell.angle_gamma   90.00
#
_symmetry.space_group_name_H-M   'P 1'
#
loop_
_entity.id
_entity.type
_entity.pdbx_description
1 polymer ?
#
loop_
_entity_poly.entity_id
_entity_poly.type
_entity_poly.pdbx_seq_one_letter_code
_entity_poly.pdbx_strand_id
1 'polypeptide(L)'
;MGRRRLSASSLPEAAGAIPDPFPPELRWPFGRLDSLNQNELRESAYEIFFSACRSSTPAGTRPSAAAGGRAGAATTATAGVAKNMAVTSRLKRALGLRARKTRPMVVAGAGGRPMTSAEIMRRQMGVTEQTDGRLRKTLVRCLVGPQMPKKVESLVLPLEFLRHLKPSDFSDASDHRAWQLRQLKVLEAGLVSHPSVPLDRGNPAASSLRETIRSAQLQTRPLDVRALSAGALALSWRSVDVCRWADGYPLNVHLYLSLLRAVFDARDETAVLDEVDELLELIRKTWSVLGLNRMIHDVCFTWLLFEKYVITGQVESDLLSAVLTMLEQVRDDAEKKDDGLLEPWHLRILAATLASMHSWAEDKLLDYHEEFGDHQAAGYSSMVNVVSLATLAATMRGAVIIVVDAGGGGDRSAGSSSSSSVSAGGEQVERYIKSSVRRAFTRLHETGTAGKMDSMIVEVDEDPCETLMYVAAQTKELARVEKEVYSRVLRQWHPCPTAVAAATLHGCFGALLKRYVSRMACGQLSSESLRVLHAASKLDESLLQMAAEDDPVGLGHQQQIVIDMMAPYDVDSTIFGLAKAWMDERLTMGAECVRRARDSETWNPRSKAEPYAQSAVDLMKLAKVTVDELLEIQQVPSSCREELLQRLVNGIDQLVHQYALLVASCGSKESYVPPLPPLTRCNQDSKLVQLWKMAAPPCQVGADSHLAALRLNCGGVDIATSSKQPRLVASRSRGDQGAVRPATSRGTQRLYVRLNTLHYLLAVLHSIDRALSSALRRRRARSSAFDHARPALDAAVLHVSELSAYRLVFLESAYVLHQALYQGGVPDARIRPALRVMKQSLAFLASVLSEPAQPLAVREVMKASVEAFLTAVLAGGSGRAFSRADYGAVVEDFASFKRLFCSFGVAEEVVEMEAAQAEGVLALMALSTEKLIDEFLSHYASTRTAPEDDSAQLPMAVPPTTRRWSRSDASTVLRVLCHRDDEAASRFLKKAFDLPKRR
;
A
#
# COMPACT_ATOMS: atom_id res chain seq x y z
N MET A 1 -40.19 5.42 -22.13
CA MET A 1 -41.44 6.20 -21.95
C MET A 1 -41.18 7.67 -22.26
N GLY A 2 -42.11 8.35 -22.94
CA GLY A 2 -42.32 9.81 -22.89
C GLY A 2 -41.30 10.76 -23.53
N ARG A 3 -41.21 10.86 -24.86
CA ARG A 3 -40.63 12.03 -25.55
C ARG A 3 -41.65 13.18 -25.54
N ARG A 4 -41.39 14.27 -24.81
CA ARG A 4 -42.10 15.56 -24.99
C ARG A 4 -41.29 16.48 -25.90
N ARG A 5 -41.95 16.93 -26.97
CA ARG A 5 -41.53 18.07 -27.80
C ARG A 5 -41.72 19.35 -27.01
N LEU A 6 -40.77 20.28 -27.11
CA LEU A 6 -41.01 21.69 -26.77
C LEU A 6 -40.55 22.57 -27.94
N SER A 7 -41.48 23.42 -28.36
CA SER A 7 -41.40 24.36 -29.48
C SER A 7 -40.49 25.55 -29.19
N ALA A 8 -39.99 26.12 -30.28
CA ALA A 8 -39.29 27.39 -30.35
C ALA A 8 -40.17 28.58 -29.92
N SER A 9 -39.69 29.38 -28.95
CA SER A 9 -39.71 30.86 -28.97
C SER A 9 -39.34 31.40 -27.58
N SER A 10 -38.19 32.09 -27.46
CA SER A 10 -37.95 33.30 -26.64
C SER A 10 -36.47 33.39 -26.24
N LEU A 11 -35.73 34.30 -26.87
CA LEU A 11 -34.46 34.84 -26.36
C LEU A 11 -34.74 35.91 -25.30
N PRO A 12 -33.84 36.08 -24.32
CA PRO A 12 -33.35 37.42 -24.03
C PRO A 12 -31.82 37.51 -23.99
N GLU A 13 -31.32 38.63 -24.50
CA GLU A 13 -29.95 39.14 -24.39
C GLU A 13 -29.53 39.35 -22.92
N ALA A 14 -28.29 39.00 -22.57
CA ALA A 14 -27.28 39.98 -22.13
C ALA A 14 -25.96 39.32 -21.68
N ALA A 15 -24.87 39.94 -22.16
CA ALA A 15 -23.54 40.07 -21.56
C ALA A 15 -22.60 38.84 -21.51
N GLY A 16 -21.55 38.89 -22.35
CA GLY A 16 -20.21 38.95 -21.76
C GLY A 16 -19.18 37.87 -22.09
N ALA A 17 -19.33 37.09 -23.16
CA ALA A 17 -18.21 36.40 -23.83
C ALA A 17 -18.68 35.94 -25.21
N ILE A 18 -17.91 36.20 -26.27
CA ILE A 18 -18.16 35.61 -27.59
C ILE A 18 -17.90 34.10 -27.43
N PRO A 19 -18.90 33.21 -27.62
CA PRO A 19 -18.63 31.78 -27.65
C PRO A 19 -17.71 31.50 -28.85
N ASP A 20 -16.58 30.83 -28.63
CA ASP A 20 -15.77 30.29 -29.72
C ASP A 20 -16.73 29.41 -30.56
N PRO A 21 -16.86 29.61 -31.89
CA PRO A 21 -17.86 28.92 -32.72
C PRO A 21 -17.56 27.43 -32.94
N PHE A 22 -16.59 26.87 -32.20
CA PHE A 22 -16.12 25.50 -32.32
C PHE A 22 -16.47 24.69 -31.07
N PRO A 23 -16.78 23.40 -31.20
CA PRO A 23 -16.83 22.51 -30.05
C PRO A 23 -15.50 22.61 -29.26
N PRO A 24 -15.53 22.56 -27.91
CA PRO A 24 -14.30 22.61 -27.09
C PRO A 24 -13.31 21.49 -27.44
N GLU A 25 -13.79 20.42 -28.08
CA GLU A 25 -13.04 19.23 -28.50
C GLU A 25 -12.23 19.42 -29.80
N LEU A 26 -12.49 20.43 -30.63
CA LEU A 26 -11.89 20.54 -31.97
C LEU A 26 -11.02 21.81 -32.11
N ARG A 27 -9.71 21.62 -32.31
CA ARG A 27 -8.76 22.72 -32.55
C ARG A 27 -8.81 23.17 -34.01
N TRP A 28 -8.95 24.47 -34.25
CA TRP A 28 -8.93 25.04 -35.60
C TRP A 28 -7.51 25.01 -36.21
N PRO A 29 -7.30 24.34 -37.37
CA PRO A 29 -5.96 24.12 -37.92
C PRO A 29 -5.45 25.28 -38.78
N PHE A 30 -6.35 26.13 -39.27
CA PHE A 30 -5.98 27.24 -40.15
C PHE A 30 -5.67 28.51 -39.33
N GLY A 31 -4.95 29.48 -39.90
CA GLY A 31 -4.65 30.74 -39.20
C GLY A 31 -5.94 31.47 -38.82
N ARG A 32 -6.01 32.08 -37.62
CA ARG A 32 -7.17 32.90 -37.23
C ARG A 32 -7.23 34.19 -38.05
N LEU A 33 -8.45 34.66 -38.35
CA LEU A 33 -8.72 35.86 -39.12
C LEU A 33 -9.72 36.72 -38.35
N ASP A 34 -9.22 37.69 -37.58
CA ASP A 34 -10.04 38.45 -36.63
C ASP A 34 -10.77 39.66 -37.28
N SER A 35 -10.39 40.03 -38.51
CA SER A 35 -10.88 41.24 -39.18
C SER A 35 -12.21 41.06 -39.92
N LEU A 36 -12.61 39.82 -40.24
CA LEU A 36 -13.78 39.49 -41.04
C LEU A 36 -14.65 38.44 -40.34
N ASN A 37 -15.97 38.68 -40.28
CA ASN A 37 -16.91 37.70 -39.75
C ASN A 37 -17.32 36.63 -40.80
N GLN A 38 -17.97 35.55 -40.37
CA GLN A 38 -18.36 34.45 -41.27
C GLN A 38 -19.32 34.87 -42.40
N ASN A 39 -20.25 35.81 -42.15
CA ASN A 39 -21.15 36.31 -43.18
C ASN A 39 -20.41 37.17 -44.22
N GLU A 40 -19.48 38.00 -43.77
CA GLU A 40 -18.60 38.80 -44.61
C GLU A 40 -17.73 37.90 -45.51
N LEU A 41 -17.13 36.84 -44.96
CA LEU A 41 -16.37 35.85 -45.73
C LEU A 41 -17.24 35.10 -46.74
N ARG A 42 -18.43 34.65 -46.35
CA ARG A 42 -19.36 33.94 -47.22
C ARG A 42 -19.79 34.80 -48.41
N GLU A 43 -20.18 36.05 -48.16
CA GLU A 43 -20.61 36.95 -49.25
C GLU A 43 -19.45 37.30 -50.18
N SER A 44 -18.27 37.61 -49.66
CA SER A 44 -17.09 37.89 -50.49
C SER A 44 -16.60 36.65 -51.26
N ALA A 45 -16.71 35.46 -50.68
CA ALA A 45 -16.44 34.21 -51.38
C ALA A 45 -17.42 34.01 -52.56
N TYR A 46 -18.72 34.25 -52.36
CA TYR A 46 -19.71 34.18 -53.44
C TYR A 46 -19.42 35.18 -54.56
N GLU A 47 -19.00 36.40 -54.23
CA GLU A 47 -18.59 37.41 -55.22
C GLU A 47 -17.43 36.91 -56.11
N ILE A 48 -16.41 36.29 -55.50
CA ILE A 48 -15.28 35.67 -56.21
C ILE A 48 -15.79 34.53 -57.10
N PHE A 49 -16.58 33.61 -56.54
CA PHE A 49 -17.18 32.48 -57.26
C PHE A 49 -17.98 32.93 -58.50
N PHE A 50 -18.87 33.89 -58.31
CA PHE A 50 -19.74 34.39 -59.37
C PHE A 50 -18.94 35.05 -60.50
N SER A 51 -17.88 35.80 -60.15
CA SER A 51 -16.99 36.40 -61.14
C SER A 51 -16.20 35.35 -61.94
N ALA A 52 -15.64 34.34 -61.26
CA ALA A 52 -14.82 33.29 -61.87
C ALA A 52 -15.64 32.38 -62.80
N CYS A 53 -16.92 32.14 -62.50
CA CYS A 53 -17.76 31.31 -63.37
C CYS A 53 -18.10 31.99 -64.71
N ARG A 54 -18.11 33.33 -64.78
CA ARG A 54 -18.52 34.10 -65.97
C ARG A 54 -17.43 34.31 -67.02
N SER A 55 -16.16 34.22 -66.65
CA SER A 55 -15.04 34.32 -67.59
C SER A 55 -14.95 33.15 -68.60
N SER A 56 -15.66 32.05 -68.33
CA SER A 56 -15.58 30.80 -69.10
C SER A 56 -16.67 30.61 -70.18
N THR A 57 -17.65 31.51 -70.28
CA THR A 57 -18.66 31.46 -71.36
C THR A 57 -18.20 32.30 -72.55
N PRO A 58 -17.97 31.72 -73.74
CA PRO A 58 -17.70 32.52 -74.94
C PRO A 58 -18.91 33.40 -75.25
N ALA A 59 -18.64 34.66 -75.56
CA ALA A 59 -19.64 35.65 -75.88
C ALA A 59 -20.49 35.20 -77.08
N GLY A 60 -21.75 34.81 -76.83
CA GLY A 60 -22.67 34.48 -77.92
C GLY A 60 -23.79 33.54 -77.55
N THR A 61 -24.64 33.86 -76.58
CA THR A 61 -26.04 33.39 -76.58
C THR A 61 -26.87 34.25 -75.64
N ARG A 62 -27.64 35.17 -76.24
CA ARG A 62 -28.71 35.90 -75.54
C ARG A 62 -29.77 34.89 -75.08
N PRO A 63 -30.29 34.97 -73.85
CA PRO A 63 -31.56 34.34 -73.53
C PRO A 63 -32.68 35.20 -74.13
N SER A 64 -33.17 34.81 -75.30
CA SER A 64 -34.43 35.34 -75.84
C SER A 64 -35.60 34.57 -75.24
N ALA A 65 -36.64 35.30 -74.87
CA ALA A 65 -37.92 34.79 -74.42
C ALA A 65 -38.47 33.75 -75.41
N ALA A 66 -38.96 32.62 -74.88
CA ALA A 66 -39.61 31.59 -75.67
C ALA A 66 -41.08 31.98 -75.94
N ALA A 67 -41.35 32.41 -77.17
CA ALA A 67 -42.59 32.09 -77.87
C ALA A 67 -42.34 30.78 -78.66
N GLY A 68 -43.34 29.89 -78.67
CA GLY A 68 -43.22 28.53 -79.18
C GLY A 68 -43.01 28.41 -80.70
N GLY A 69 -42.59 27.22 -81.13
CA GLY A 69 -42.55 26.87 -82.55
C GLY A 69 -41.62 25.70 -82.87
N ARG A 70 -42.21 24.62 -83.39
CA ARG A 70 -41.66 23.29 -83.73
C ARG A 70 -40.54 23.22 -84.80
N ALA A 71 -39.85 22.07 -84.74
CA ALA A 71 -39.20 21.27 -85.81
C ALA A 71 -37.81 21.74 -86.30
N GLY A 72 -36.80 20.91 -86.58
CA GLY A 72 -36.52 19.45 -86.67
C GLY A 72 -35.03 19.36 -87.14
N ALA A 73 -34.20 18.32 -87.01
CA ALA A 73 -34.30 16.86 -87.03
C ALA A 73 -33.04 16.25 -86.36
N ALA A 74 -33.16 15.19 -85.54
CA ALA A 74 -32.79 13.77 -85.78
C ALA A 74 -31.28 13.52 -86.04
N THR A 75 -30.58 12.64 -85.32
CA THR A 75 -30.79 11.17 -85.31
C THR A 75 -30.37 10.43 -84.01
N THR A 76 -31.33 9.69 -83.47
CA THR A 76 -31.29 8.31 -82.93
C THR A 76 -30.09 7.78 -82.13
N ALA A 77 -30.32 7.56 -80.83
CA ALA A 77 -29.99 6.31 -80.14
C ALA A 77 -31.14 5.94 -79.17
N THR A 78 -31.48 4.66 -79.17
CA THR A 78 -32.71 4.03 -78.70
C THR A 78 -32.99 4.15 -77.20
N ALA A 79 -34.21 4.58 -76.86
CA ALA A 79 -34.78 4.54 -75.53
C ALA A 79 -35.22 3.11 -75.17
N GLY A 80 -34.58 2.53 -74.16
CA GLY A 80 -35.10 1.42 -73.38
C GLY A 80 -35.61 1.95 -72.03
N VAL A 81 -36.81 1.51 -71.65
CA VAL A 81 -37.52 1.83 -70.40
C VAL A 81 -36.61 1.61 -69.18
N ALA A 82 -36.22 2.67 -68.48
CA ALA A 82 -35.60 2.60 -67.16
C ALA A 82 -36.32 3.55 -66.19
N LYS A 83 -37.09 2.96 -65.28
CA LYS A 83 -37.62 3.61 -64.08
C LYS A 83 -36.45 4.12 -63.21
N ASN A 84 -36.53 5.36 -62.75
CA ASN A 84 -35.97 5.87 -61.49
C ASN A 84 -34.58 5.36 -61.06
N MET A 85 -33.52 5.65 -61.81
CA MET A 85 -32.15 5.59 -61.27
C MET A 85 -31.66 7.00 -60.98
N ALA A 86 -31.55 7.35 -59.70
CA ALA A 86 -30.82 8.54 -59.27
C ALA A 86 -29.37 8.37 -59.75
N VAL A 87 -28.90 9.27 -60.61
CA VAL A 87 -27.49 9.33 -61.00
C VAL A 87 -26.71 9.69 -59.75
N THR A 88 -26.15 8.69 -59.06
CA THR A 88 -25.31 8.92 -57.88
C THR A 88 -24.00 9.57 -58.34
N SER A 89 -23.66 10.73 -57.77
CA SER A 89 -22.38 11.44 -57.96
C SER A 89 -21.16 10.49 -57.94
N ARG A 90 -20.15 10.80 -58.76
CA ARG A 90 -18.88 10.06 -58.80
C ARG A 90 -18.11 10.21 -57.49
N LEU A 91 -18.01 11.44 -56.97
CA LEU A 91 -17.38 11.70 -55.68
C LEU A 91 -18.07 10.94 -54.55
N LYS A 92 -19.41 10.98 -54.48
CA LYS A 92 -20.15 10.25 -53.44
C LYS A 92 -19.88 8.76 -53.48
N ARG A 93 -19.84 8.17 -54.68
CA ARG A 93 -19.52 6.75 -54.86
C ARG A 93 -18.08 6.43 -54.45
N ALA A 94 -17.13 7.30 -54.80
CA ALA A 94 -15.71 7.13 -54.45
C ALA A 94 -15.47 7.23 -52.93
N LEU A 95 -16.24 8.07 -52.23
CA LEU A 95 -16.13 8.30 -50.80
C LEU A 95 -17.10 7.47 -49.94
N GLY A 96 -17.92 6.60 -50.56
CA GLY A 96 -18.90 5.79 -49.83
C GLY A 96 -20.05 6.59 -49.19
N LEU A 97 -20.28 7.83 -49.62
CA LEU A 97 -21.30 8.71 -49.06
C LEU A 97 -22.71 8.34 -49.55
N ARG A 98 -23.71 8.44 -48.67
CA ARG A 98 -25.10 8.09 -48.98
C ARG A 98 -25.71 9.05 -50.01
N ALA A 99 -26.47 8.50 -50.95
CA ALA A 99 -27.31 9.28 -51.86
C ALA A 99 -28.57 9.77 -51.13
N ARG A 100 -28.99 11.01 -51.41
CA ARG A 100 -30.19 11.59 -50.75
C ARG A 100 -31.43 10.81 -51.21
N LYS A 101 -32.31 10.42 -50.27
CA LYS A 101 -33.63 9.84 -50.60
C LYS A 101 -34.68 10.90 -50.98
N THR A 102 -34.34 12.18 -50.97
CA THR A 102 -35.26 13.31 -51.17
C THR A 102 -35.11 13.94 -52.56
N ARG A 103 -36.25 14.42 -53.09
CA ARG A 103 -36.38 15.04 -54.42
C ARG A 103 -35.32 16.15 -54.67
N PRO A 104 -34.87 16.34 -55.92
CA PRO A 104 -33.90 17.38 -56.29
C PRO A 104 -34.36 18.78 -55.85
N MET A 105 -33.43 19.71 -55.67
CA MET A 105 -33.78 21.08 -55.29
C MET A 105 -34.56 21.77 -56.43
N VAL A 106 -35.79 22.19 -56.13
CA VAL A 106 -36.72 22.79 -57.10
C VAL A 106 -36.91 24.28 -56.79
N VAL A 107 -37.00 25.09 -57.84
CA VAL A 107 -37.31 26.53 -57.75
C VAL A 107 -38.74 26.74 -57.23
N ALA A 108 -38.87 27.47 -56.12
CA ALA A 108 -40.18 27.87 -55.59
C ALA A 108 -40.87 28.84 -56.56
N GLY A 109 -42.09 28.50 -57.01
CA GLY A 109 -42.90 29.36 -57.89
C GLY A 109 -42.70 29.19 -59.41
N ALA A 110 -41.76 28.35 -59.87
CA ALA A 110 -41.48 28.14 -61.30
C ALA A 110 -41.76 26.69 -61.76
N GLY A 111 -42.94 26.16 -61.41
CA GLY A 111 -43.49 24.94 -62.04
C GLY A 111 -42.69 23.63 -61.84
N GLY A 112 -41.85 23.51 -60.80
CA GLY A 112 -41.18 22.25 -60.54
C GLY A 112 -39.80 22.07 -61.20
N ARG A 113 -39.25 23.10 -61.85
CA ARG A 113 -37.96 23.01 -62.53
C ARG A 113 -36.80 22.75 -61.54
N PRO A 114 -35.89 21.81 -61.83
CA PRO A 114 -34.65 21.64 -61.08
C PRO A 114 -33.81 22.93 -61.10
N MET A 115 -33.30 23.32 -59.94
CA MET A 115 -32.37 24.44 -59.82
C MET A 115 -31.10 24.16 -60.62
N THR A 116 -30.51 25.21 -61.21
CA THR A 116 -29.15 25.09 -61.80
C THR A 116 -28.09 25.08 -60.70
N SER A 117 -26.91 24.54 -60.96
CA SER A 117 -25.82 24.41 -59.96
C SER A 117 -25.35 25.79 -59.44
N ALA A 118 -25.47 26.83 -60.25
CA ALA A 118 -25.26 28.22 -59.81
C ALA A 118 -26.39 28.74 -58.89
N GLU A 119 -27.66 28.38 -59.15
CA GLU A 119 -28.79 28.70 -58.26
C GLU A 119 -28.71 27.93 -56.93
N ILE A 120 -28.25 26.67 -56.96
CA ILE A 120 -27.96 25.87 -55.77
C ILE A 120 -26.87 26.56 -54.95
N MET A 121 -25.75 26.94 -55.58
CA MET A 121 -24.67 27.66 -54.89
C MET A 121 -25.15 28.96 -54.25
N ARG A 122 -25.93 29.78 -54.97
CA ARG A 122 -26.52 31.02 -54.43
C ARG A 122 -27.35 30.76 -53.18
N ARG A 123 -28.22 29.74 -53.25
CA ARG A 123 -29.11 29.38 -52.15
C ARG A 123 -28.35 28.85 -50.94
N GLN A 124 -27.36 27.98 -51.16
CA GLN A 124 -26.53 27.42 -50.08
C GLN A 124 -25.66 28.48 -49.42
N MET A 125 -25.16 29.45 -50.19
CA MET A 125 -24.40 30.60 -49.69
C MET A 125 -25.27 31.69 -49.07
N GLY A 126 -26.59 31.51 -48.98
CA GLY A 126 -27.51 32.48 -48.36
C GLY A 126 -27.58 33.84 -49.05
N VAL A 127 -27.24 33.91 -50.35
CA VAL A 127 -27.18 35.17 -51.11
C VAL A 127 -28.54 35.49 -51.71
N THR A 128 -29.03 36.71 -51.51
CA THR A 128 -30.34 37.14 -52.01
C THR A 128 -30.35 37.34 -53.54
N GLU A 129 -31.52 37.24 -54.17
CA GLU A 129 -31.65 37.51 -55.61
C GLU A 129 -31.30 38.97 -55.96
N GLN A 130 -31.54 39.90 -55.03
CA GLN A 130 -31.19 41.31 -55.20
C GLN A 130 -29.67 41.50 -55.25
N THR A 131 -28.92 40.89 -54.33
CA THR A 131 -27.45 40.96 -54.33
C THR A 131 -26.85 40.28 -55.55
N ASP A 132 -27.35 39.09 -55.95
CA ASP A 132 -26.93 38.43 -57.20
C ASP A 132 -27.19 39.32 -58.43
N GLY A 133 -28.37 39.94 -58.50
CA GLY A 133 -28.75 40.85 -59.56
C GLY A 133 -27.83 42.07 -59.67
N ARG A 134 -27.39 42.64 -58.52
CA ARG A 134 -26.41 43.73 -58.47
C ARG A 134 -25.05 43.29 -59.00
N LEU A 135 -24.53 42.16 -58.51
CA LEU A 135 -23.25 41.59 -58.96
C LEU A 135 -23.26 41.29 -60.45
N ARG A 136 -24.34 40.70 -60.95
CA ARG A 136 -24.57 40.42 -62.37
C ARG A 136 -24.47 41.67 -63.23
N LYS A 137 -25.18 42.74 -62.88
CA LYS A 137 -25.19 44.00 -63.64
C LYS A 137 -23.83 44.69 -63.64
N THR A 138 -23.14 44.66 -62.50
CA THR A 138 -21.83 45.31 -62.33
C THR A 138 -20.73 44.56 -63.07
N LEU A 139 -20.65 43.24 -62.93
CA LEU A 139 -19.61 42.46 -63.60
C LEU A 139 -19.78 42.44 -65.13
N VAL A 140 -21.01 42.49 -65.65
CA VAL A 140 -21.23 42.68 -67.10
C VAL A 140 -20.65 44.02 -67.56
N ARG A 141 -20.82 45.09 -66.78
CA ARG A 141 -20.22 46.41 -67.09
C ARG A 141 -18.69 46.36 -67.02
N CYS A 142 -18.11 45.64 -66.06
CA CYS A 142 -16.66 45.53 -65.90
C CYS A 142 -15.99 44.64 -66.97
N LEU A 143 -16.63 43.55 -67.39
CA LEU A 143 -16.06 42.55 -68.31
C LEU A 143 -16.39 42.81 -69.79
N VAL A 144 -17.47 43.55 -70.09
CA VAL A 144 -17.97 43.84 -71.46
C VAL A 144 -17.91 45.35 -71.80
N GLY A 145 -17.26 46.15 -70.95
CA GLY A 145 -17.14 47.60 -71.13
C GLY A 145 -16.19 48.01 -72.27
N PRO A 146 -16.32 49.24 -72.81
CA PRO A 146 -15.56 49.75 -73.96
C PRO A 146 -14.05 49.98 -73.73
N GLN A 147 -13.54 49.77 -72.50
CA GLN A 147 -12.11 49.84 -72.19
C GLN A 147 -11.58 48.45 -71.87
N MET A 148 -11.05 47.76 -72.89
CA MET A 148 -10.36 46.46 -72.89
C MET A 148 -10.99 45.29 -72.09
N PRO A 149 -11.20 44.11 -72.70
CA PRO A 149 -11.66 42.93 -71.97
C PRO A 149 -10.60 42.48 -70.97
N LYS A 150 -10.79 42.83 -69.69
CA LYS A 150 -9.93 42.34 -68.60
C LYS A 150 -10.36 40.94 -68.22
N LYS A 151 -9.39 40.01 -68.09
CA LYS A 151 -9.64 38.69 -67.50
C LYS A 151 -10.01 38.88 -66.03
N VAL A 152 -10.89 38.04 -65.50
CA VAL A 152 -11.28 38.09 -64.07
C VAL A 152 -10.06 37.97 -63.15
N GLU A 153 -9.05 37.22 -63.58
CA GLU A 153 -7.77 37.02 -62.88
C GLU A 153 -6.89 38.28 -62.82
N SER A 154 -7.22 39.33 -63.58
CA SER A 154 -6.53 40.62 -63.54
C SER A 154 -7.32 41.71 -62.80
N LEU A 155 -8.44 41.35 -62.16
CA LEU A 155 -9.30 42.28 -61.43
C LEU A 155 -9.10 42.16 -59.91
N VAL A 156 -8.95 43.31 -59.26
CA VAL A 156 -9.13 43.43 -57.81
C VAL A 156 -10.63 43.64 -57.56
N LEU A 157 -11.37 42.54 -57.36
CA LEU A 157 -12.85 42.56 -57.33
C LEU A 157 -13.44 43.58 -56.35
N PRO A 158 -13.00 43.67 -55.07
CA PRO A 158 -13.56 44.65 -54.15
C PRO A 158 -13.40 46.10 -54.64
N LEU A 159 -12.28 46.40 -55.31
CA LEU A 159 -12.02 47.72 -55.86
C LEU A 159 -12.93 48.03 -57.03
N GLU A 160 -13.16 47.06 -57.92
CA GLU A 160 -14.07 47.22 -59.06
C GLU A 160 -15.51 47.44 -58.60
N PHE A 161 -15.95 46.76 -57.54
CA PHE A 161 -17.27 46.99 -57.00
C PHE A 161 -17.41 48.38 -56.35
N LEU A 162 -16.42 48.82 -55.58
CA LEU A 162 -16.38 50.18 -54.99
C LEU A 162 -16.39 51.30 -56.05
N ARG A 163 -15.92 51.03 -57.27
CA ARG A 163 -15.93 52.00 -58.38
C ARG A 163 -17.27 52.09 -59.12
N HIS A 164 -18.02 50.98 -59.19
CA HIS A 164 -19.16 50.85 -60.10
C HIS A 164 -20.53 50.78 -59.41
N LEU A 165 -20.57 50.40 -58.14
CA LEU A 165 -21.79 50.39 -57.33
C LEU A 165 -21.93 51.72 -56.57
N LYS A 166 -23.09 52.35 -56.70
CA LYS A 166 -23.43 53.62 -56.03
C LYS A 166 -24.37 53.36 -54.85
N PRO A 167 -24.49 54.28 -53.89
CA PRO A 167 -25.46 54.16 -52.80
C PRO A 167 -26.91 53.92 -53.27
N SER A 168 -27.27 54.43 -54.45
CA SER A 168 -28.59 54.25 -55.08
C SER A 168 -28.90 52.81 -55.50
N ASP A 169 -27.89 51.93 -55.59
CA ASP A 169 -28.07 50.52 -55.94
C ASP A 169 -28.48 49.66 -54.74
N PHE A 170 -28.56 50.23 -53.53
CA PHE A 170 -28.83 49.52 -52.28
C PHE A 170 -30.23 49.81 -51.74
N SER A 171 -30.73 48.90 -50.89
CA SER A 171 -32.08 49.00 -50.32
C SER A 171 -32.17 50.12 -49.28
N ASP A 172 -31.13 50.28 -48.47
CA ASP A 172 -30.97 51.33 -47.48
C ASP A 172 -29.49 51.76 -47.35
N ALA A 173 -29.25 52.87 -46.62
CA ALA A 173 -27.90 53.40 -46.40
C ALA A 173 -27.06 52.48 -45.51
N SER A 174 -27.69 51.70 -44.63
CA SER A 174 -27.06 50.70 -43.75
C SER A 174 -26.49 49.52 -44.53
N ASP A 175 -27.23 48.93 -45.46
CA ASP A 175 -26.79 47.83 -46.37
C ASP A 175 -25.60 48.31 -47.20
N HIS A 176 -25.69 49.50 -47.78
CA HIS A 176 -24.56 50.10 -48.51
C HIS A 176 -23.33 50.28 -47.62
N ARG A 177 -23.49 50.77 -46.38
CA ARG A 177 -22.38 51.00 -45.46
C ARG A 177 -21.73 49.69 -45.00
N ALA A 178 -22.53 48.70 -44.63
CA ALA A 178 -22.04 47.38 -44.22
C ALA A 178 -21.29 46.69 -45.37
N TRP A 179 -21.85 46.74 -46.58
CA TRP A 179 -21.19 46.26 -47.79
C TRP A 179 -19.87 47.00 -48.06
N GLN A 180 -19.86 48.34 -48.02
CA GLN A 180 -18.64 49.13 -48.26
C GLN A 180 -17.53 48.79 -47.26
N LEU A 181 -17.88 48.69 -45.97
CA LEU A 181 -16.92 48.31 -44.93
C LEU A 181 -16.37 46.89 -45.14
N ARG A 182 -17.20 45.93 -45.55
CA ARG A 182 -16.75 44.59 -45.92
C ARG A 182 -15.70 44.65 -47.04
N GLN A 183 -15.97 45.36 -48.14
CA GLN A 183 -15.04 45.43 -49.26
C GLN A 183 -13.68 46.02 -48.84
N LEU A 184 -13.69 47.06 -47.97
CA LEU A 184 -12.46 47.64 -47.42
C LEU A 184 -11.72 46.66 -46.50
N LYS A 185 -12.43 45.95 -45.61
CA LYS A 185 -11.82 44.93 -44.74
C LYS A 185 -11.19 43.79 -45.54
N VAL A 186 -11.82 43.35 -46.64
CA VAL A 186 -11.28 42.31 -47.51
C VAL A 186 -10.01 42.78 -48.21
N LEU A 187 -9.99 44.03 -48.71
CA LEU A 187 -8.78 44.63 -49.30
C LEU A 187 -7.65 44.74 -48.28
N GLU A 188 -7.94 45.20 -47.06
CA GLU A 188 -6.96 45.27 -45.98
C GLU A 188 -6.43 43.88 -45.61
N ALA A 189 -7.33 42.90 -45.45
CA ALA A 189 -6.96 41.54 -45.10
C ALA A 189 -6.04 40.91 -46.16
N GLY A 190 -6.36 41.06 -47.45
CA GLY A 190 -5.63 40.40 -48.54
C GLY A 190 -4.35 41.11 -48.97
N LEU A 191 -4.35 42.44 -49.05
CA LEU A 191 -3.21 43.20 -49.57
C LEU A 191 -2.22 43.64 -48.49
N VAL A 192 -2.65 43.69 -47.23
CA VAL A 192 -1.88 44.33 -46.16
C VAL A 192 -1.62 43.38 -44.99
N SER A 193 -2.65 42.68 -44.50
CA SER A 193 -2.49 41.77 -43.34
C SER A 193 -1.92 40.42 -43.75
N HIS A 194 -2.39 39.88 -44.88
CA HIS A 194 -2.04 38.53 -45.36
C HIS A 194 -1.73 38.50 -46.87
N PRO A 195 -0.77 39.30 -47.36
CA PRO A 195 -0.35 39.24 -48.76
C PRO A 195 0.42 37.94 -49.03
N SER A 196 0.25 37.36 -50.23
CA SER A 196 1.00 36.17 -50.66
C SER A 196 2.50 36.45 -50.76
N VAL A 197 2.87 37.67 -51.16
CA VAL A 197 4.26 38.16 -51.15
C VAL A 197 4.47 39.03 -49.91
N PRO A 198 5.40 38.69 -49.00
CA PRO A 198 5.69 39.48 -47.81
C PRO A 198 5.94 40.97 -48.11
N LEU A 199 5.49 41.83 -47.20
CA LEU A 199 5.69 43.29 -47.29
C LEU A 199 6.93 43.69 -46.50
N ASP A 200 7.74 44.58 -47.08
CA ASP A 200 8.82 45.25 -46.34
C ASP A 200 8.25 46.13 -45.23
N ARG A 201 8.96 46.19 -44.09
CA ARG A 201 8.56 47.05 -42.97
C ARG A 201 8.52 48.51 -43.43
N GLY A 202 7.35 49.14 -43.31
CA GLY A 202 7.16 50.54 -43.68
C GLY A 202 6.77 50.79 -45.14
N ASN A 203 6.28 49.78 -45.88
CA ASN A 203 5.80 49.96 -47.24
C ASN A 203 4.80 51.16 -47.34
N PRO A 204 5.08 52.17 -48.18
CA PRO A 204 4.30 53.40 -48.24
C PRO A 204 2.90 53.18 -48.82
N ALA A 205 2.75 52.27 -49.79
CA ALA A 205 1.45 51.92 -50.37
C ALA A 205 0.56 51.19 -49.35
N ALA A 206 1.12 50.28 -48.56
CA ALA A 206 0.38 49.61 -47.48
C ALA A 206 -0.05 50.58 -46.37
N SER A 207 0.81 51.55 -46.03
CA SER A 207 0.53 52.55 -45.00
C SER A 207 -0.56 53.53 -45.45
N SER A 208 -0.46 54.01 -46.70
CA SER A 208 -1.47 54.85 -47.34
C SER A 208 -2.82 54.14 -47.47
N LEU A 209 -2.82 52.85 -47.82
CA LEU A 209 -4.04 52.04 -47.88
C LEU A 209 -4.70 51.90 -46.51
N ARG A 210 -3.93 51.58 -45.44
CA ARG A 210 -4.45 51.51 -44.07
C ARG A 210 -5.04 52.84 -43.60
N GLU A 211 -4.40 53.97 -43.89
CA GLU A 211 -4.91 55.29 -43.50
C GLU A 211 -6.21 55.64 -44.23
N THR A 212 -6.29 55.32 -45.53
CA THR A 212 -7.49 55.51 -46.34
C THR A 212 -8.64 54.64 -45.83
N ILE A 213 -8.38 53.38 -45.48
CA ILE A 213 -9.37 52.46 -44.92
C ILE A 213 -9.80 52.91 -43.52
N ARG A 214 -8.87 53.30 -42.66
CA ARG A 214 -9.15 53.77 -41.30
C ARG A 214 -9.98 55.06 -41.28
N SER A 215 -9.65 56.02 -42.15
CA SER A 215 -10.45 57.25 -42.28
C SER A 215 -11.87 56.97 -42.78
N ALA A 216 -12.02 56.02 -43.70
CA ALA A 216 -13.34 55.55 -44.16
C ALA A 216 -14.11 54.80 -43.07
N GLN A 217 -13.45 54.00 -42.21
CA GLN A 217 -14.06 53.31 -41.08
C GLN A 217 -14.54 54.28 -39.99
N LEU A 218 -13.69 55.24 -39.60
CA LEU A 218 -13.98 56.27 -38.58
C LEU A 218 -14.88 57.41 -39.07
N GLN A 219 -15.26 57.43 -40.35
CA GLN A 219 -16.06 58.49 -41.00
C GLN A 219 -15.44 59.89 -40.90
N THR A 220 -14.11 59.98 -40.75
CA THR A 220 -13.42 61.27 -40.61
C THR A 220 -13.26 62.00 -41.95
N ARG A 221 -13.30 61.26 -43.07
CA ARG A 221 -13.23 61.78 -44.44
C ARG A 221 -14.09 60.94 -45.39
N PRO A 222 -14.65 61.52 -46.48
CA PRO A 222 -15.31 60.75 -47.53
C PRO A 222 -14.30 59.81 -48.20
N LEU A 223 -14.75 58.62 -48.61
CA LEU A 223 -13.88 57.60 -49.23
C LEU A 223 -13.31 58.13 -50.57
N ASP A 224 -12.01 58.38 -50.62
CA ASP A 224 -11.31 58.69 -51.86
C ASP A 224 -10.97 57.40 -52.62
N VAL A 225 -11.85 57.04 -53.57
CA VAL A 225 -11.70 55.85 -54.41
C VAL A 225 -10.45 55.92 -55.29
N ARG A 226 -9.93 57.12 -55.62
CA ARG A 226 -8.70 57.28 -56.43
C ARG A 226 -7.46 56.94 -55.61
N ALA A 227 -7.34 57.49 -54.39
CA ALA A 227 -6.27 57.14 -53.47
C ALA A 227 -6.29 55.65 -53.10
N LEU A 228 -7.48 55.11 -52.80
CA LEU A 228 -7.68 53.68 -52.55
C LEU A 228 -7.24 52.82 -53.74
N SER A 229 -7.61 53.21 -54.97
CA SER A 229 -7.23 52.48 -56.19
C SER A 229 -5.72 52.47 -56.41
N ALA A 230 -5.05 53.60 -56.20
CA ALA A 230 -3.60 53.70 -56.36
C ALA A 230 -2.86 52.78 -55.40
N GLY A 231 -3.24 52.78 -54.12
CA GLY A 231 -2.65 51.90 -53.10
C GLY A 231 -2.94 50.41 -53.34
N ALA A 232 -4.20 50.06 -53.64
CA ALA A 232 -4.60 48.67 -53.86
C ALA A 232 -3.96 48.08 -55.12
N LEU A 233 -3.92 48.83 -56.23
CA LEU A 233 -3.30 48.36 -57.48
C LEU A 233 -1.80 48.15 -57.31
N ALA A 234 -1.09 49.08 -56.65
CA ALA A 234 0.34 48.97 -56.38
C ALA A 234 0.71 47.73 -55.55
N LEU A 235 -0.17 47.32 -54.61
CA LEU A 235 0.04 46.12 -53.79
C LEU A 235 -0.37 44.83 -54.51
N SER A 236 -1.39 44.89 -55.37
CA SER A 236 -1.92 43.70 -56.08
C SER A 236 -1.07 43.23 -57.26
N TRP A 237 -0.24 44.10 -57.85
CA TRP A 237 0.60 43.80 -59.04
C TRP A 237 2.09 43.86 -58.71
N ARG A 238 2.49 43.32 -57.55
CA ARG A 238 3.91 43.23 -57.16
C ARG A 238 4.67 42.15 -57.96
N SER A 239 3.96 41.35 -58.74
CA SER A 239 4.49 40.39 -59.71
C SER A 239 3.99 40.70 -61.11
N VAL A 240 4.83 40.41 -62.12
CA VAL A 240 4.63 40.84 -63.52
C VAL A 240 3.40 40.17 -64.17
N ASP A 241 3.07 38.93 -63.77
CA ASP A 241 2.16 38.08 -64.54
C ASP A 241 0.77 37.84 -63.91
N VAL A 242 0.58 38.11 -62.61
CA VAL A 242 -0.65 37.74 -61.88
C VAL A 242 -1.06 38.81 -60.88
N CYS A 243 -2.37 39.12 -60.83
CA CYS A 243 -2.97 39.99 -59.81
C CYS A 243 -3.20 39.21 -58.51
N ARG A 244 -2.50 39.60 -57.45
CA ARG A 244 -2.43 38.88 -56.17
C ARG A 244 -3.06 39.67 -55.04
N TRP A 245 -4.38 39.56 -54.90
CA TRP A 245 -5.13 40.30 -53.87
C TRP A 245 -5.85 39.42 -52.85
N ALA A 246 -6.08 38.14 -53.15
CA ALA A 246 -6.81 37.20 -52.30
C ALA A 246 -6.13 35.81 -52.20
N ASP A 247 -4.88 35.71 -52.64
CA ASP A 247 -4.11 34.47 -52.72
C ASP A 247 -3.22 34.19 -51.50
N GLY A 248 -3.17 35.11 -50.53
CA GLY A 248 -2.38 34.95 -49.31
C GLY A 248 -3.10 34.24 -48.16
N TYR A 249 -2.33 33.48 -47.38
CA TYR A 249 -2.79 32.71 -46.23
C TYR A 249 -2.84 33.56 -44.94
N PRO A 250 -3.91 33.48 -44.11
CA PRO A 250 -5.01 32.50 -44.15
C PRO A 250 -6.27 32.95 -44.90
N LEU A 251 -6.32 34.18 -45.43
CA LEU A 251 -7.53 34.73 -46.06
C LEU A 251 -8.05 33.85 -47.20
N ASN A 252 -7.16 33.39 -48.09
CA ASN A 252 -7.49 32.55 -49.23
C ASN A 252 -8.24 31.26 -48.83
N VAL A 253 -7.76 30.59 -47.77
CA VAL A 253 -8.35 29.36 -47.23
C VAL A 253 -9.70 29.63 -46.55
N HIS A 254 -9.84 30.73 -45.81
CA HIS A 254 -11.14 31.10 -45.20
C HIS A 254 -12.23 31.38 -46.23
N LEU A 255 -11.88 32.11 -47.30
CA LEU A 255 -12.78 32.34 -48.44
C LEU A 255 -13.11 31.02 -49.12
N TYR A 256 -12.14 30.13 -49.28
CA TYR A 256 -12.34 28.84 -49.92
C TYR A 256 -13.21 27.87 -49.12
N LEU A 257 -12.98 27.75 -47.81
CA LEU A 257 -13.81 26.94 -46.91
C LEU A 257 -15.25 27.43 -46.89
N SER A 258 -15.47 28.74 -47.05
CA SER A 258 -16.82 29.31 -47.19
C SER A 258 -17.52 28.80 -48.46
N LEU A 259 -16.79 28.62 -49.57
CA LEU A 259 -17.33 28.01 -50.79
C LEU A 259 -17.59 26.52 -50.62
N LEU A 260 -16.66 25.78 -50.05
CA LEU A 260 -16.79 24.33 -49.86
C LEU A 260 -17.96 23.97 -48.93
N ARG A 261 -18.26 24.80 -47.93
CA ARG A 261 -19.43 24.61 -47.05
C ARG A 261 -20.76 24.58 -47.79
N ALA A 262 -20.86 25.21 -48.96
CA ALA A 262 -22.07 25.19 -49.79
C ALA A 262 -22.38 23.84 -50.45
N VAL A 263 -21.44 22.88 -50.41
CA VAL A 263 -21.62 21.52 -50.92
C VAL A 263 -22.47 20.65 -49.98
N PHE A 264 -22.64 21.07 -48.72
CA PHE A 264 -23.47 20.40 -47.73
C PHE A 264 -24.89 20.97 -47.75
N ASP A 265 -25.89 20.15 -47.39
CA ASP A 265 -27.27 20.59 -47.33
C ASP A 265 -27.51 21.49 -46.11
N ALA A 266 -27.99 22.72 -46.31
CA ALA A 266 -28.38 23.62 -45.23
C ALA A 266 -29.47 23.07 -44.28
N ARG A 267 -30.21 22.01 -44.67
CA ARG A 267 -31.22 21.36 -43.81
C ARG A 267 -30.71 20.13 -43.08
N ASP A 268 -29.68 19.50 -43.61
CA ASP A 268 -29.12 18.24 -43.14
C ASP A 268 -27.60 18.32 -43.27
N GLU A 269 -26.94 18.84 -42.23
CA GLU A 269 -25.53 19.24 -42.32
C GLU A 269 -24.54 18.08 -42.53
N THR A 270 -24.98 16.83 -42.32
CA THR A 270 -24.20 15.62 -42.63
C THR A 270 -24.31 15.21 -44.10
N ALA A 271 -25.36 15.65 -44.81
CA ALA A 271 -25.62 15.24 -46.18
C ALA A 271 -24.91 16.13 -47.20
N VAL A 272 -24.05 15.51 -47.99
CA VAL A 272 -23.49 16.13 -49.20
C VAL A 272 -24.56 16.20 -50.29
N LEU A 273 -24.62 17.28 -51.08
CA LEU A 273 -25.59 17.46 -52.17
C LEU A 273 -25.33 16.49 -53.33
N ASP A 274 -26.39 16.04 -54.02
CA ASP A 274 -26.25 15.11 -55.16
C ASP A 274 -25.51 15.76 -56.35
N GLU A 275 -25.61 17.09 -56.48
CA GLU A 275 -24.95 17.91 -57.51
C GLU A 275 -23.48 18.27 -57.18
N VAL A 276 -22.87 17.62 -56.17
CA VAL A 276 -21.53 17.97 -55.67
C VAL A 276 -20.45 17.99 -56.75
N ASP A 277 -20.44 17.06 -57.70
CA ASP A 277 -19.41 17.02 -58.77
C ASP A 277 -19.44 18.32 -59.60
N GLU A 278 -20.64 18.78 -59.97
CA GLU A 278 -20.82 20.01 -60.74
C GLU A 278 -20.49 21.27 -59.91
N LEU A 279 -20.86 21.26 -58.62
CA LEU A 279 -20.53 22.37 -57.71
C LEU A 279 -19.03 22.51 -57.51
N LEU A 280 -18.31 21.41 -57.30
CA LEU A 280 -16.85 21.40 -57.17
C LEU A 280 -16.16 21.84 -58.46
N GLU A 281 -16.67 21.46 -59.63
CA GLU A 281 -16.16 21.96 -60.92
C GLU A 281 -16.32 23.48 -61.06
N LEU A 282 -17.43 24.06 -60.59
CA LEU A 282 -17.63 25.51 -60.57
C LEU A 282 -16.72 26.19 -59.55
N ILE A 283 -16.61 25.63 -58.34
CA ILE A 283 -15.73 26.15 -57.27
C ILE A 283 -14.27 26.11 -57.72
N ARG A 284 -13.85 25.09 -58.47
CA ARG A 284 -12.48 24.99 -59.02
C ARG A 284 -12.08 26.19 -59.85
N LYS A 285 -13.02 26.90 -60.49
CA LYS A 285 -12.73 28.11 -61.28
C LYS A 285 -12.19 29.26 -60.41
N THR A 286 -12.37 29.23 -59.09
CA THR A 286 -11.85 30.27 -58.18
C THR A 286 -10.38 30.05 -57.79
N TRP A 287 -9.78 28.91 -58.14
CA TRP A 287 -8.43 28.54 -57.70
C TRP A 287 -7.36 29.55 -58.15
N SER A 288 -7.47 30.11 -59.35
CA SER A 288 -6.49 31.08 -59.86
C SER A 288 -6.52 32.40 -59.09
N VAL A 289 -7.68 32.84 -58.61
CA VAL A 289 -7.83 34.07 -57.81
C VAL A 289 -7.36 33.86 -56.36
N LEU A 290 -7.58 32.66 -55.81
CA LEU A 290 -7.25 32.31 -54.43
C LEU A 290 -5.85 31.67 -54.27
N GLY A 291 -5.11 31.48 -55.36
CA GLY A 291 -3.80 30.83 -55.33
C GLY A 291 -3.83 29.38 -54.82
N LEU A 292 -4.89 28.63 -55.15
CA LEU A 292 -5.10 27.27 -54.65
C LEU A 292 -4.70 26.22 -55.68
N ASN A 293 -4.34 25.05 -55.19
CA ASN A 293 -4.11 23.86 -55.99
C ASN A 293 -4.94 22.69 -55.47
N ARG A 294 -4.86 21.56 -56.18
CA ARG A 294 -5.56 20.33 -55.82
C ARG A 294 -5.26 19.85 -54.40
N MET A 295 -4.00 19.95 -53.95
CA MET A 295 -3.61 19.47 -52.61
C MET A 295 -4.27 20.30 -51.50
N ILE A 296 -4.31 21.64 -51.61
CA ILE A 296 -5.05 22.47 -50.64
C ILE A 296 -6.55 22.18 -50.69
N HIS A 297 -7.11 21.93 -51.88
CA HIS A 297 -8.50 21.53 -52.00
C HIS A 297 -8.77 20.24 -51.22
N ASP A 298 -7.99 19.20 -51.47
CA ASP A 298 -8.17 17.90 -50.84
C ASP A 298 -8.02 18.01 -49.32
N VAL A 299 -7.03 18.78 -48.82
CA VAL A 299 -6.86 19.05 -47.37
C VAL A 299 -8.05 19.82 -46.78
N CYS A 300 -8.51 20.90 -47.42
CA CYS A 300 -9.64 21.69 -46.95
C CYS A 300 -10.95 20.89 -46.96
N PHE A 301 -11.15 20.06 -47.99
CA PHE A 301 -12.34 19.23 -48.13
C PHE A 301 -12.34 18.08 -47.10
N THR A 302 -11.18 17.46 -46.89
CA THR A 302 -10.97 16.47 -45.81
C THR A 302 -11.27 17.07 -44.44
N TRP A 303 -10.74 18.26 -44.15
CA TRP A 303 -11.03 18.97 -42.90
C TRP A 303 -12.53 19.23 -42.75
N LEU A 304 -13.21 19.66 -43.80
CA LEU A 304 -14.62 20.01 -43.72
C LEU A 304 -15.51 18.78 -43.49
N LEU A 305 -15.21 17.64 -44.13
CA LEU A 305 -15.87 16.36 -43.85
C LEU A 305 -15.69 15.96 -42.37
N PHE A 306 -14.47 16.13 -41.84
CA PHE A 306 -14.16 15.84 -40.43
C PHE A 306 -14.86 16.81 -39.46
N GLU A 307 -14.81 18.12 -39.74
CA GLU A 307 -15.51 19.16 -38.97
C GLU A 307 -17.01 18.83 -38.89
N LYS A 308 -17.63 18.44 -40.01
CA LYS A 308 -19.04 18.04 -40.03
C LYS A 308 -19.31 16.77 -39.25
N TYR A 309 -18.45 15.75 -39.34
CA TYR A 309 -18.58 14.54 -38.51
C TYR A 309 -18.54 14.85 -37.00
N VAL A 310 -17.63 15.72 -36.56
CA VAL A 310 -17.49 16.08 -35.15
C VAL A 310 -18.67 16.94 -34.66
N ILE A 311 -19.03 18.01 -35.38
CA ILE A 311 -20.09 18.94 -34.98
C ILE A 311 -21.47 18.26 -34.91
N THR A 312 -21.70 17.24 -35.74
CA THR A 312 -22.98 16.52 -35.80
C THR A 312 -23.07 15.37 -34.79
N GLY A 313 -22.09 15.26 -33.88
CA GLY A 313 -22.12 14.30 -32.77
C GLY A 313 -21.77 12.87 -33.17
N GLN A 314 -20.92 12.68 -34.19
CA GLN A 314 -20.39 11.37 -34.58
C GLN A 314 -21.45 10.36 -35.04
N VAL A 315 -22.61 10.85 -35.52
CA VAL A 315 -23.77 10.02 -35.86
C VAL A 315 -23.57 9.23 -37.16
N GLU A 316 -22.79 9.75 -38.11
CA GLU A 316 -22.59 9.14 -39.43
C GLU A 316 -21.15 8.64 -39.64
N SER A 317 -20.94 7.32 -39.49
CA SER A 317 -19.62 6.69 -39.71
C SER A 317 -19.10 6.85 -41.15
N ASP A 318 -20.01 7.02 -42.10
CA ASP A 318 -19.70 7.13 -43.53
C ASP A 318 -18.88 8.41 -43.81
N LEU A 319 -19.08 9.49 -43.03
CA LEU A 319 -18.29 10.72 -43.13
C LEU A 319 -16.84 10.50 -42.66
N LEU A 320 -16.64 9.79 -41.54
CA LEU A 320 -15.29 9.50 -41.06
C LEU A 320 -14.56 8.53 -42.00
N SER A 321 -15.26 7.56 -42.58
CA SER A 321 -14.70 6.72 -43.65
C SER A 321 -14.28 7.54 -44.87
N ALA A 322 -15.10 8.52 -45.28
CA ALA A 322 -14.76 9.44 -46.37
C ALA A 322 -13.52 10.30 -46.05
N VAL A 323 -13.39 10.76 -44.80
CA VAL A 323 -12.18 11.48 -44.33
C VAL A 323 -10.94 10.61 -44.47
N LEU A 324 -10.99 9.34 -44.06
CA LEU A 324 -9.88 8.40 -44.19
C LEU A 324 -9.49 8.19 -45.66
N THR A 325 -10.46 7.93 -46.55
CA THR A 325 -10.21 7.78 -47.98
C THR A 325 -9.61 9.04 -48.60
N MET A 326 -10.09 10.22 -48.21
CA MET A 326 -9.52 11.50 -48.66
C MET A 326 -8.10 11.72 -48.12
N LEU A 327 -7.82 11.37 -46.86
CA LEU A 327 -6.48 11.48 -46.28
C LEU A 327 -5.47 10.58 -46.99
N GLU A 328 -5.87 9.36 -47.39
CA GLU A 328 -5.02 8.48 -48.20
C GLU A 328 -4.70 9.11 -49.56
N GLN A 329 -5.68 9.76 -50.20
CA GLN A 329 -5.43 10.50 -51.44
C GLN A 329 -4.47 11.68 -51.22
N VAL A 330 -4.63 12.41 -50.12
CA VAL A 330 -3.72 13.51 -49.74
C VAL A 330 -2.30 13.00 -49.49
N ARG A 331 -2.15 11.83 -48.85
CA ARG A 331 -0.85 11.15 -48.67
C ARG A 331 -0.21 10.84 -50.00
N ASP A 332 -0.93 10.16 -50.89
CA ASP A 332 -0.43 9.76 -52.21
C ASP A 332 -0.07 11.00 -53.06
N ASP A 333 -0.85 12.08 -52.99
CA ASP A 333 -0.58 13.34 -53.69
C ASP A 333 0.61 14.11 -53.11
N ALA A 334 0.88 13.97 -51.81
CA ALA A 334 2.06 14.54 -51.15
C ALA A 334 3.33 13.76 -51.52
N GLU A 335 3.27 12.43 -51.61
CA GLU A 335 4.40 11.57 -52.00
C GLU A 335 4.77 11.72 -53.49
N LYS A 336 3.80 11.89 -54.39
CA LYS A 336 4.04 12.04 -55.84
C LYS A 336 4.69 13.35 -56.25
N LYS A 337 4.82 14.34 -55.35
CA LYS A 337 5.30 15.70 -55.65
C LYS A 337 6.67 16.03 -55.04
N ASP A 338 7.55 15.03 -54.93
CA ASP A 338 8.91 15.12 -54.40
C ASP A 338 9.87 16.03 -55.21
N ASP A 339 9.40 16.69 -56.27
CA ASP A 339 10.15 17.65 -57.10
C ASP A 339 10.15 19.10 -56.56
N GLY A 340 10.24 19.30 -55.23
CA GLY A 340 10.56 20.61 -54.62
C GLY A 340 9.60 21.79 -54.92
N LEU A 341 8.45 21.55 -55.53
CA LEU A 341 7.50 22.57 -56.03
C LEU A 341 6.33 22.88 -55.06
N LEU A 342 6.27 22.22 -53.90
CA LEU A 342 5.27 22.50 -52.88
C LEU A 342 5.74 23.68 -52.01
N GLU A 343 5.01 24.80 -52.06
CA GLU A 343 5.40 25.94 -51.23
C GLU A 343 5.30 25.61 -49.72
N PRO A 344 6.22 26.11 -48.87
CA PRO A 344 6.30 25.76 -47.45
C PRO A 344 4.99 25.93 -46.66
N TRP A 345 4.15 26.89 -47.03
CA TRP A 345 2.87 27.12 -46.36
C TRP A 345 1.83 26.03 -46.63
N HIS A 346 1.91 25.30 -47.76
CA HIS A 346 1.03 24.17 -48.05
C HIS A 346 1.27 23.01 -47.07
N LEU A 347 2.54 22.69 -46.83
CA LEU A 347 2.95 21.68 -45.86
C LEU A 347 2.55 22.08 -44.44
N ARG A 348 2.63 23.38 -44.11
CA ARG A 348 2.16 23.91 -42.82
C ARG A 348 0.66 23.70 -42.61
N ILE A 349 -0.16 23.94 -43.64
CA ILE A 349 -1.60 23.70 -43.58
C ILE A 349 -1.90 22.22 -43.36
N LEU A 350 -1.26 21.34 -44.13
CA LEU A 350 -1.40 19.89 -43.97
C LEU A 350 -1.01 19.46 -42.56
N ALA A 351 0.18 19.87 -42.09
CA ALA A 351 0.66 19.54 -40.75
C ALA A 351 -0.30 20.00 -39.65
N ALA A 352 -0.84 21.22 -39.74
CA ALA A 352 -1.80 21.75 -38.76
C ALA A 352 -3.14 21.01 -38.78
N THR A 353 -3.62 20.63 -39.99
CA THR A 353 -4.85 19.84 -40.17
C THR A 353 -4.70 18.45 -39.56
N LEU A 354 -3.61 17.76 -39.89
CA LEU A 354 -3.28 16.45 -39.33
C LEU A 354 -3.10 16.52 -37.80
N ALA A 355 -2.45 17.56 -37.28
CA ALA A 355 -2.29 17.75 -35.84
C ALA A 355 -3.63 17.90 -35.10
N SER A 356 -4.59 18.61 -35.70
CA SER A 356 -5.91 18.83 -35.11
C SER A 356 -6.76 17.55 -35.14
N MET A 357 -6.76 16.83 -36.27
CA MET A 357 -7.42 15.52 -36.39
C MET A 357 -6.82 14.47 -35.45
N HIS A 358 -5.48 14.42 -35.38
CA HIS A 358 -4.76 13.52 -34.48
C HIS A 358 -5.08 13.82 -33.02
N SER A 359 -5.03 15.09 -32.59
CA SER A 359 -5.32 15.46 -31.20
C SER A 359 -6.72 15.02 -30.77
N TRP A 360 -7.72 15.24 -31.64
CA TRP A 360 -9.09 14.82 -31.37
C TRP A 360 -9.21 13.30 -31.26
N ALA A 361 -8.57 12.56 -32.18
CA ALA A 361 -8.60 11.09 -32.15
C ALA A 361 -7.86 10.53 -30.92
N GLU A 362 -6.72 11.13 -30.58
CA GLU A 362 -5.90 10.78 -29.42
C GLU A 362 -6.64 11.01 -28.10
N ASP A 363 -7.33 12.14 -27.93
CA ASP A 363 -8.11 12.43 -26.71
C ASP A 363 -9.16 11.33 -26.44
N LYS A 364 -9.78 10.79 -27.48
CA LYS A 364 -10.74 9.68 -27.36
C LYS A 364 -10.08 8.33 -27.11
N LEU A 365 -8.96 8.06 -27.79
CA LEU A 365 -8.25 6.78 -27.66
C LEU A 365 -7.48 6.65 -26.35
N LEU A 366 -7.09 7.76 -25.71
CA LEU A 366 -6.49 7.74 -24.38
C LEU A 366 -7.46 7.26 -23.29
N ASP A 367 -8.78 7.27 -23.56
CA ASP A 367 -9.82 6.76 -22.67
C ASP A 367 -10.97 6.02 -23.42
N TYR A 368 -10.61 5.13 -24.35
CA TYR A 368 -11.59 4.44 -25.18
C TYR A 368 -12.60 3.58 -24.42
N HIS A 369 -12.27 3.13 -23.20
CA HIS A 369 -13.20 2.38 -22.34
C HIS A 369 -14.45 3.21 -21.97
N GLU A 370 -14.30 4.54 -21.78
CA GLU A 370 -15.40 5.44 -21.46
C GLU A 370 -16.10 5.93 -22.73
N GLU A 371 -15.32 6.34 -23.75
CA GLU A 371 -15.86 6.91 -24.99
C GLU A 371 -16.63 5.90 -25.87
N PHE A 372 -16.28 4.61 -25.81
CA PHE A 372 -16.89 3.58 -26.66
C PHE A 372 -17.62 2.46 -25.88
N GLY A 373 -17.70 2.55 -24.55
CA GLY A 373 -18.22 1.49 -23.67
C GLY A 373 -19.72 1.19 -23.80
N ASP A 374 -20.55 2.21 -24.06
CA ASP A 374 -22.02 2.09 -23.98
C ASP A 374 -22.69 1.54 -25.25
N HIS A 375 -21.95 1.33 -26.35
CA HIS A 375 -22.53 1.08 -27.68
C HIS A 375 -21.89 -0.13 -28.38
N GLN A 376 -22.01 -1.34 -27.82
CA GLN A 376 -21.28 -2.56 -28.23
C GLN A 376 -21.26 -2.89 -29.74
N ALA A 377 -22.26 -2.50 -30.55
CA ALA A 377 -22.26 -2.76 -32.00
C ALA A 377 -21.83 -1.55 -32.86
N ALA A 378 -22.22 -0.33 -32.50
CA ALA A 378 -21.88 0.89 -33.25
C ALA A 378 -20.50 1.46 -32.86
N GLY A 379 -20.11 1.28 -31.60
CA GLY A 379 -18.82 1.70 -31.05
C GLY A 379 -17.63 0.97 -31.65
N TYR A 380 -17.78 -0.31 -32.04
CA TYR A 380 -16.72 -1.09 -32.67
C TYR A 380 -16.26 -0.48 -34.01
N SER A 381 -17.21 -0.23 -34.92
CA SER A 381 -16.89 0.38 -36.22
C SER A 381 -16.39 1.81 -36.08
N SER A 382 -16.90 2.55 -35.08
CA SER A 382 -16.44 3.91 -34.79
C SER A 382 -14.98 3.90 -34.32
N MET A 383 -14.64 3.04 -33.36
CA MET A 383 -13.28 2.93 -32.82
C MET A 383 -12.26 2.53 -33.89
N VAL A 384 -12.57 1.56 -34.76
CA VAL A 384 -11.71 1.17 -35.90
C VAL A 384 -11.36 2.37 -36.77
N ASN A 385 -12.35 3.21 -37.09
CA ASN A 385 -12.15 4.40 -37.91
C ASN A 385 -11.35 5.49 -37.17
N VAL A 386 -11.57 5.66 -35.86
CA VAL A 386 -10.81 6.62 -35.04
C VAL A 386 -9.34 6.19 -34.86
N VAL A 387 -9.07 4.90 -34.66
CA VAL A 387 -7.69 4.36 -34.60
C VAL A 387 -7.01 4.50 -35.97
N SER A 388 -7.72 4.20 -37.05
CA SER A 388 -7.23 4.45 -38.42
C SER A 388 -6.87 5.92 -38.61
N LEU A 389 -7.70 6.85 -38.15
CA LEU A 389 -7.45 8.29 -38.26
C LEU A 389 -6.21 8.70 -37.47
N ALA A 390 -6.10 8.28 -36.22
CA ALA A 390 -4.96 8.59 -35.36
C ALA A 390 -3.64 8.07 -35.96
N THR A 391 -3.62 6.82 -36.42
CA THR A 391 -2.41 6.19 -36.97
C THR A 391 -2.03 6.78 -38.33
N LEU A 392 -3.00 7.04 -39.21
CA LEU A 392 -2.76 7.70 -40.51
C LEU A 392 -2.29 9.14 -40.32
N ALA A 393 -2.92 9.90 -39.43
CA ALA A 393 -2.54 11.29 -39.17
C ALA A 393 -1.14 11.39 -38.52
N ALA A 394 -0.81 10.50 -37.59
CA ALA A 394 0.52 10.45 -36.95
C ALA A 394 1.62 10.13 -37.96
N THR A 395 1.42 9.11 -38.80
CA THR A 395 2.40 8.67 -39.80
C THR A 395 2.65 9.76 -40.84
N MET A 396 1.59 10.37 -41.39
CA MET A 396 1.72 11.49 -42.32
C MET A 396 2.38 12.71 -41.68
N ARG A 397 2.04 13.03 -40.43
CA ARG A 397 2.63 14.18 -39.74
C ARG A 397 4.13 14.00 -39.49
N GLY A 398 4.58 12.79 -39.13
CA GLY A 398 5.99 12.47 -39.01
C GLY A 398 6.75 12.70 -40.31
N ALA A 399 6.21 12.23 -41.44
CA ALA A 399 6.79 12.45 -42.76
C ALA A 399 6.86 13.96 -43.13
N VAL A 400 5.79 14.72 -42.87
CA VAL A 400 5.75 16.15 -43.17
C VAL A 400 6.74 16.96 -42.32
N ILE A 401 6.91 16.63 -41.04
CA ILE A 401 7.87 17.30 -40.16
C ILE A 401 9.30 17.12 -40.68
N ILE A 402 9.67 15.90 -41.09
CA ILE A 402 11.00 15.59 -41.66
C ILE A 402 11.27 16.48 -42.89
N VAL A 403 10.29 16.65 -43.77
CA VAL A 403 10.43 17.49 -44.98
C VAL A 403 10.57 18.98 -44.62
N VAL A 404 9.80 19.46 -43.63
CA VAL A 404 9.84 20.88 -43.22
C VAL A 404 11.15 21.23 -42.50
N ASP A 405 11.70 20.33 -41.67
CA ASP A 405 12.99 20.54 -40.98
C ASP A 405 14.19 20.37 -41.92
N ALA A 406 14.12 19.44 -42.89
CA ALA A 406 15.16 19.25 -43.91
C ALA A 406 15.31 20.45 -44.86
N GLY A 407 14.34 21.37 -44.89
CA GLY A 407 14.45 22.67 -45.56
C GLY A 407 15.47 23.62 -44.92
N GLY A 408 16.02 23.27 -43.74
CA GLY A 408 17.11 23.96 -43.06
C GLY A 408 18.44 23.21 -43.15
N GLY A 409 18.99 23.06 -44.37
CA GLY A 409 20.40 22.72 -44.63
C GLY A 409 21.00 21.53 -43.85
N GLY A 410 20.89 20.32 -44.39
CA GLY A 410 21.65 19.16 -43.91
C GLY A 410 21.45 17.93 -44.79
N ASP A 411 22.56 17.29 -45.14
CA ASP A 411 22.77 16.20 -46.10
C ASP A 411 21.68 15.11 -46.20
N ARG A 412 21.23 14.82 -47.43
CA ARG A 412 20.41 13.64 -47.75
C ARG A 412 21.33 12.41 -47.82
N SER A 413 21.62 11.79 -46.69
CA SER A 413 22.11 10.40 -46.68
C SER A 413 20.93 9.44 -46.76
N ALA A 414 20.70 8.94 -47.98
CA ALA A 414 19.81 7.83 -48.28
C ALA A 414 20.26 6.57 -47.51
N GLY A 415 19.42 6.13 -46.58
CA GLY A 415 19.62 4.92 -45.79
C GLY A 415 18.29 4.42 -45.23
N SER A 416 17.54 3.70 -46.07
CA SER A 416 16.70 2.54 -45.71
C SER A 416 16.31 2.39 -44.22
N SER A 417 15.07 2.73 -43.88
CA SER A 417 14.35 2.06 -42.78
C SER A 417 12.84 2.15 -42.96
N SER A 418 12.32 1.52 -44.01
CA SER A 418 10.89 1.19 -44.17
C SER A 418 10.36 0.24 -43.08
N SER A 419 11.22 -0.23 -42.17
CA SER A 419 10.87 -1.01 -40.97
C SER A 419 10.46 -0.17 -39.76
N SER A 420 10.60 1.17 -39.79
CA SER A 420 10.35 2.03 -38.62
C SER A 420 8.91 2.56 -38.51
N SER A 421 8.14 2.64 -39.60
CA SER A 421 6.79 3.22 -39.59
C SER A 421 5.74 2.31 -38.93
N VAL A 422 5.86 0.99 -39.10
CA VAL A 422 5.01 -0.02 -38.43
C VAL A 422 5.31 -0.08 -36.93
N SER A 423 6.58 0.12 -36.54
CA SER A 423 7.01 0.18 -35.14
C SER A 423 6.46 1.41 -34.41
N ALA A 424 6.43 2.58 -35.07
CA ALA A 424 5.92 3.82 -34.48
C ALA A 424 4.39 3.79 -34.25
N GLY A 425 3.64 3.18 -35.18
CA GLY A 425 2.19 2.99 -35.04
C GLY A 425 1.85 2.02 -33.88
N GLY A 426 2.62 0.93 -33.76
CA GLY A 426 2.49 -0.01 -32.64
C GLY A 426 2.73 0.66 -31.29
N GLU A 427 3.81 1.43 -31.14
CA GLU A 427 4.12 2.14 -29.89
C GLU A 427 3.04 3.18 -29.51
N GLN A 428 2.44 3.84 -30.51
CA GLN A 428 1.34 4.76 -30.28
C GLN A 428 0.10 4.06 -29.73
N VAL A 429 -0.28 2.93 -30.33
CA VAL A 429 -1.42 2.14 -29.87
C VAL A 429 -1.16 1.52 -28.49
N GLU A 430 0.07 1.08 -28.24
CA GLU A 430 0.50 0.61 -26.91
C GLU A 430 0.26 1.68 -25.82
N ARG A 431 0.54 2.95 -26.13
CA ARG A 431 0.28 4.08 -25.23
C ARG A 431 -1.21 4.30 -24.97
N TYR A 432 -2.05 4.15 -25.98
CA TYR A 432 -3.51 4.25 -25.83
C TYR A 432 -4.05 3.14 -24.94
N ILE A 433 -3.63 1.89 -25.17
CA ILE A 433 -3.98 0.74 -24.31
C ILE A 433 -3.57 1.04 -22.87
N LYS A 434 -2.29 1.37 -22.65
CA LYS A 434 -1.77 1.66 -21.30
C LYS A 434 -2.53 2.79 -20.61
N SER A 435 -2.84 3.88 -21.31
CA SER A 435 -3.58 5.01 -20.75
C SER A 435 -5.02 4.65 -20.39
N SER A 436 -5.77 4.08 -21.34
CA SER A 436 -7.19 3.83 -21.13
C SER A 436 -7.42 2.73 -20.09
N VAL A 437 -6.63 1.66 -20.12
CA VAL A 437 -6.68 0.59 -19.12
C VAL A 437 -6.37 1.11 -17.71
N ARG A 438 -5.38 2.02 -17.57
CA ARG A 438 -5.08 2.67 -16.29
C ARG A 438 -6.25 3.51 -15.79
N ARG A 439 -6.84 4.35 -16.65
CA ARG A 439 -7.99 5.20 -16.29
C ARG A 439 -9.20 4.36 -15.89
N ALA A 440 -9.48 3.29 -16.64
CA ALA A 440 -10.55 2.34 -16.33
C ALA A 440 -10.32 1.65 -14.96
N PHE A 441 -9.08 1.23 -14.67
CA PHE A 441 -8.71 0.69 -13.37
C PHE A 441 -8.87 1.71 -12.23
N THR A 442 -8.45 2.97 -12.44
CA THR A 442 -8.62 4.05 -11.45
C THR A 442 -10.10 4.30 -11.14
N ARG A 443 -10.96 4.39 -12.15
CA ARG A 443 -12.42 4.52 -11.96
C ARG A 443 -13.02 3.33 -11.23
N LEU A 444 -12.55 2.12 -11.52
CA LEU A 444 -13.00 0.88 -10.86
C LEU A 444 -12.61 0.85 -9.37
N HIS A 445 -11.40 1.32 -9.04
CA HIS A 445 -10.96 1.47 -7.66
C HIS A 445 -11.79 2.55 -6.93
N GLU A 446 -12.06 3.69 -7.57
CA GLU A 446 -12.88 4.78 -7.02
C GLU A 446 -14.36 4.39 -6.86
N THR A 447 -14.95 3.67 -7.81
CA THR A 447 -16.33 3.17 -7.72
C THR A 447 -16.48 2.05 -6.69
N GLY A 448 -15.46 1.21 -6.51
CA GLY A 448 -15.38 0.25 -5.40
C GLY A 448 -15.44 0.93 -4.03
N THR A 449 -14.89 2.15 -3.91
CA THR A 449 -14.96 2.99 -2.70
C THR A 449 -16.19 3.92 -2.65
N ALA A 450 -16.82 4.24 -3.79
CA ALA A 450 -17.93 5.20 -3.87
C ALA A 450 -19.32 4.53 -3.92
N GLY A 451 -19.41 3.27 -4.36
CA GLY A 451 -20.67 2.53 -4.56
C GLY A 451 -21.50 2.25 -3.30
N LYS A 452 -21.02 2.65 -2.12
CA LYS A 452 -21.76 2.57 -0.84
C LYS A 452 -22.01 3.94 -0.18
N MET A 453 -21.56 5.05 -0.79
CA MET A 453 -21.77 6.39 -0.25
C MET A 453 -23.21 6.92 -0.49
N ASP A 454 -23.98 6.26 -1.37
CA ASP A 454 -25.38 6.59 -1.65
C ASP A 454 -26.37 5.99 -0.62
N SER A 455 -25.86 5.25 0.37
CA SER A 455 -26.61 4.81 1.55
C SER A 455 -26.22 5.69 2.73
N MET A 456 -26.91 6.82 2.88
CA MET A 456 -26.97 7.56 4.14
C MET A 456 -27.41 6.57 5.24
N ILE A 457 -26.46 6.09 6.06
CA ILE A 457 -26.56 5.59 7.45
C ILE A 457 -25.40 4.60 7.74
N VAL A 458 -24.58 4.97 8.73
CA VAL A 458 -23.43 4.28 9.37
C VAL A 458 -22.07 4.41 8.67
N GLU A 459 -21.15 5.13 9.33
CA GLU A 459 -19.70 4.95 9.22
C GLU A 459 -19.35 3.49 9.56
N VAL A 460 -19.49 2.59 8.59
CA VAL A 460 -18.83 1.29 8.66
C VAL A 460 -17.43 1.56 8.14
N ASP A 461 -16.42 1.50 9.02
CA ASP A 461 -15.02 1.40 8.62
C ASP A 461 -14.95 0.33 7.51
N GLU A 462 -14.75 0.76 6.25
CA GLU A 462 -14.65 -0.17 5.14
C GLU A 462 -13.46 -1.08 5.38
N ASP A 463 -13.69 -2.39 5.49
CA ASP A 463 -12.59 -3.34 5.62
C ASP A 463 -11.74 -3.26 4.34
N PRO A 464 -10.47 -2.80 4.43
CA PRO A 464 -9.61 -2.68 3.25
C PRO A 464 -9.42 -4.03 2.53
N CYS A 465 -9.65 -5.15 3.21
CA CYS A 465 -9.62 -6.48 2.61
C CYS A 465 -10.76 -6.69 1.62
N GLU A 466 -12.00 -6.30 1.97
CA GLU A 466 -13.17 -6.44 1.09
C GLU A 466 -13.00 -5.62 -0.18
N THR A 467 -12.56 -4.36 -0.05
CA THR A 467 -12.33 -3.47 -1.19
C THR A 467 -11.27 -4.03 -2.14
N LEU A 468 -10.16 -4.57 -1.62
CA LEU A 468 -9.13 -5.19 -2.47
C LEU A 468 -9.58 -6.47 -3.15
N MET A 469 -10.37 -7.31 -2.48
CA MET A 469 -10.96 -8.51 -3.10
C MET A 469 -11.92 -8.13 -4.23
N TYR A 470 -12.75 -7.10 -4.02
CA TYR A 470 -13.63 -6.56 -5.05
C TYR A 470 -12.83 -6.02 -6.24
N VAL A 471 -11.82 -5.19 -6.00
CA VAL A 471 -10.95 -4.63 -7.04
C VAL A 471 -10.24 -5.74 -7.82
N ALA A 472 -9.77 -6.81 -7.16
CA ALA A 472 -9.16 -7.95 -7.84
C ALA A 472 -10.15 -8.65 -8.80
N ALA A 473 -11.38 -8.92 -8.34
CA ALA A 473 -12.41 -9.55 -9.15
C ALA A 473 -12.82 -8.68 -10.35
N GLN A 474 -13.02 -7.38 -10.13
CA GLN A 474 -13.37 -6.45 -11.21
C GLN A 474 -12.19 -6.22 -12.17
N THR A 475 -10.95 -6.24 -11.71
CA THR A 475 -9.75 -6.17 -12.57
C THR A 475 -9.69 -7.34 -13.54
N LYS A 476 -10.04 -8.55 -13.06
CA LYS A 476 -10.17 -9.74 -13.91
C LYS A 476 -11.25 -9.56 -14.98
N GLU A 477 -12.39 -8.99 -14.62
CA GLU A 477 -13.47 -8.73 -15.57
C GLU A 477 -13.10 -7.65 -16.59
N LEU A 478 -12.43 -6.58 -16.16
CA LEU A 478 -11.90 -5.54 -17.05
C LEU A 478 -10.91 -6.12 -18.07
N ALA A 479 -10.00 -7.00 -17.64
CA ALA A 479 -9.08 -7.70 -18.53
C ALA A 479 -9.81 -8.59 -19.55
N ARG A 480 -10.91 -9.23 -19.14
CA ARG A 480 -11.76 -10.05 -20.03
C ARG A 480 -12.42 -9.20 -21.10
N VAL A 481 -13.04 -8.07 -20.71
CA VAL A 481 -13.68 -7.12 -21.65
C VAL A 481 -12.64 -6.57 -22.64
N GLU A 482 -11.46 -6.20 -22.15
CA GLU A 482 -10.35 -5.73 -22.99
C GLU A 482 -9.94 -6.78 -24.04
N LYS A 483 -9.75 -8.04 -23.63
CA LYS A 483 -9.42 -9.15 -24.55
C LYS A 483 -10.51 -9.39 -25.60
N GLU A 484 -11.78 -9.39 -25.19
CA GLU A 484 -12.89 -9.79 -26.06
C GLU A 484 -13.39 -8.68 -26.99
N VAL A 485 -13.32 -7.42 -26.56
CA VAL A 485 -13.91 -6.28 -27.28
C VAL A 485 -12.83 -5.43 -27.95
N TYR A 486 -11.94 -4.84 -27.16
CA TYR A 486 -11.02 -3.78 -27.64
C TYR A 486 -9.76 -4.34 -28.30
N SER A 487 -9.15 -5.37 -27.71
CA SER A 487 -7.96 -6.03 -28.24
C SER A 487 -8.19 -6.63 -29.64
N ARG A 488 -9.43 -7.04 -29.97
CA ARG A 488 -9.79 -7.48 -31.34
C ARG A 488 -9.67 -6.38 -32.39
N VAL A 489 -10.02 -5.14 -32.01
CA VAL A 489 -9.85 -3.95 -32.85
C VAL A 489 -8.37 -3.61 -33.00
N LEU A 490 -7.69 -3.48 -31.86
CA LEU A 490 -6.32 -2.96 -31.78
C LEU A 490 -5.28 -3.90 -32.39
N ARG A 491 -5.61 -5.18 -32.58
CA ARG A 491 -4.74 -6.19 -33.19
C ARG A 491 -4.30 -5.85 -34.62
N GLN A 492 -5.02 -4.97 -35.32
CA GLN A 492 -4.62 -4.51 -36.65
C GLN A 492 -3.36 -3.62 -36.62
N TRP A 493 -3.07 -2.98 -35.48
CA TRP A 493 -1.97 -2.02 -35.33
C TRP A 493 -0.93 -2.41 -34.29
N HIS A 494 -1.26 -3.34 -33.39
CA HIS A 494 -0.35 -3.84 -32.36
C HIS A 494 -0.37 -5.38 -32.33
N PRO A 495 0.79 -6.07 -32.28
CA PRO A 495 0.86 -7.53 -32.36
C PRO A 495 0.23 -8.25 -31.17
N CYS A 496 0.42 -7.73 -29.95
CA CYS A 496 -0.06 -8.35 -28.70
C CYS A 496 -0.77 -7.35 -27.76
N PRO A 497 -1.95 -6.83 -28.16
CA PRO A 497 -2.66 -5.80 -27.38
C PRO A 497 -3.19 -6.31 -26.03
N THR A 498 -3.62 -7.57 -25.95
CA THR A 498 -4.11 -8.16 -24.70
C THR A 498 -2.97 -8.37 -23.70
N ALA A 499 -1.78 -8.76 -24.17
CA ALA A 499 -0.60 -8.88 -23.30
C ALA A 499 -0.22 -7.53 -22.68
N VAL A 500 -0.23 -6.44 -23.46
CA VAL A 500 0.04 -5.08 -22.97
C VAL A 500 -0.99 -4.64 -21.94
N ALA A 501 -2.27 -4.90 -22.20
CA ALA A 501 -3.33 -4.57 -21.26
C ALA A 501 -3.22 -5.36 -19.95
N ALA A 502 -3.00 -6.68 -20.05
CA ALA A 502 -2.81 -7.56 -18.90
C ALA A 502 -1.60 -7.12 -18.04
N ALA A 503 -0.46 -6.81 -18.67
CA ALA A 503 0.71 -6.28 -17.98
C ALA A 503 0.44 -4.93 -17.30
N THR A 504 -0.36 -4.08 -17.93
CA THR A 504 -0.75 -2.78 -17.36
C THR A 504 -1.65 -2.96 -16.12
N LEU A 505 -2.68 -3.80 -16.20
CA LEU A 505 -3.56 -4.14 -15.07
C LEU A 505 -2.79 -4.81 -13.95
N HIS A 506 -1.89 -5.74 -14.29
CA HIS A 506 -1.03 -6.41 -13.35
C HIS A 506 -0.13 -5.42 -12.59
N GLY A 507 0.47 -4.45 -13.29
CA GLY A 507 1.26 -3.39 -12.66
C GLY A 507 0.42 -2.48 -11.75
N CYS A 508 -0.81 -2.12 -12.16
CA CYS A 508 -1.70 -1.26 -11.37
C CYS A 508 -2.15 -1.95 -10.07
N PHE A 509 -2.66 -3.18 -10.18
CA PHE A 509 -3.07 -3.96 -9.01
C PHE A 509 -1.86 -4.32 -8.13
N GLY A 510 -0.72 -4.67 -8.71
CA GLY A 510 0.52 -4.94 -7.98
C GLY A 510 0.99 -3.76 -7.14
N ALA A 511 0.84 -2.52 -7.63
CA ALA A 511 1.15 -1.32 -6.86
C ALA A 511 0.21 -1.14 -5.66
N LEU A 512 -1.10 -1.40 -5.83
CA LEU A 512 -2.06 -1.39 -4.71
C LEU A 512 -1.75 -2.48 -3.68
N LEU A 513 -1.46 -3.70 -4.14
CA LEU A 513 -1.12 -4.83 -3.29
C LEU A 513 0.13 -4.56 -2.46
N LYS A 514 1.20 -4.03 -3.08
CA LYS A 514 2.43 -3.64 -2.38
C LYS A 514 2.15 -2.62 -1.27
N ARG A 515 1.36 -1.59 -1.55
CA ARG A 515 0.97 -0.58 -0.54
C ARG A 515 0.19 -1.19 0.62
N TYR A 516 -0.70 -2.14 0.33
CA TYR A 516 -1.46 -2.86 1.34
C TYR A 516 -0.57 -3.74 2.23
N VAL A 517 0.31 -4.54 1.62
CA VAL A 517 1.28 -5.40 2.33
C VAL A 517 2.23 -4.58 3.20
N SER A 518 2.73 -3.43 2.71
CA SER A 518 3.59 -2.54 3.52
C SER A 518 2.87 -1.96 4.74
N ARG A 519 1.56 -1.69 4.65
CA ARG A 519 0.75 -1.24 5.80
C ARG A 519 0.55 -2.37 6.81
N MET A 520 0.36 -3.59 6.33
CA MET A 520 0.17 -4.79 7.16
C MET A 520 1.40 -5.25 7.92
N ALA A 521 2.61 -4.93 7.42
CA ALA A 521 3.87 -5.36 8.03
C ALA A 521 4.05 -4.85 9.48
N CYS A 522 3.15 -4.01 9.99
CA CYS A 522 3.15 -3.43 11.32
C CYS A 522 2.09 -4.01 12.28
N GLY A 523 1.70 -5.30 12.11
CA GLY A 523 1.33 -6.10 13.30
C GLY A 523 0.03 -6.92 13.30
N GLN A 524 -0.63 -7.19 12.16
CA GLN A 524 -1.79 -8.09 12.14
C GLN A 524 -1.82 -8.97 10.87
N LEU A 525 -1.44 -10.24 11.00
CA LEU A 525 -1.74 -11.24 9.98
C LEU A 525 -3.15 -11.77 10.29
N SER A 526 -4.16 -11.30 9.55
CA SER A 526 -5.55 -11.74 9.68
C SER A 526 -5.92 -12.80 8.63
N SER A 527 -6.99 -13.55 8.89
CA SER A 527 -7.57 -14.47 7.90
C SER A 527 -8.03 -13.72 6.63
N GLU A 528 -8.59 -12.53 6.78
CA GLU A 528 -9.03 -11.65 5.68
C GLU A 528 -7.86 -11.26 4.78
N SER A 529 -6.73 -10.93 5.38
CA SER A 529 -5.55 -10.54 4.63
C SER A 529 -4.95 -11.69 3.82
N LEU A 530 -5.04 -12.93 4.30
CA LEU A 530 -4.67 -14.12 3.53
C LEU A 530 -5.62 -14.35 2.35
N ARG A 531 -6.93 -14.10 2.54
CA ARG A 531 -7.92 -14.16 1.43
C ARG A 531 -7.59 -13.14 0.33
N VAL A 532 -7.20 -11.92 0.69
CA VAL A 532 -6.74 -10.89 -0.26
C VAL A 532 -5.52 -11.35 -1.04
N LEU A 533 -4.51 -11.89 -0.35
CA LEU A 533 -3.29 -12.39 -0.96
C LEU A 533 -3.56 -13.56 -1.93
N HIS A 534 -4.47 -14.47 -1.59
CA HIS A 534 -4.89 -15.53 -2.51
C HIS A 534 -5.72 -15.01 -3.69
N ALA A 535 -6.58 -14.01 -3.49
CA ALA A 535 -7.30 -13.36 -4.58
C ALA A 535 -6.32 -12.69 -5.56
N ALA A 536 -5.25 -12.07 -5.04
CA ALA A 536 -4.17 -11.51 -5.83
C ALA A 536 -3.42 -12.59 -6.64
N SER A 537 -3.07 -13.73 -6.04
CA SER A 537 -2.44 -14.85 -6.75
C SER A 537 -3.33 -15.39 -7.89
N LYS A 538 -4.64 -15.55 -7.66
CA LYS A 538 -5.56 -15.98 -8.73
C LYS A 538 -5.68 -14.95 -9.86
N LEU A 539 -5.63 -13.66 -9.53
CA LEU A 539 -5.62 -12.58 -10.52
C LEU A 539 -4.33 -12.63 -11.34
N ASP A 540 -3.18 -12.79 -10.69
CA ASP A 540 -1.86 -12.90 -11.31
C ASP A 540 -1.83 -14.03 -12.36
N GLU A 541 -2.22 -15.25 -11.95
CA GLU A 541 -2.34 -16.40 -12.84
C GLU A 541 -3.27 -16.14 -14.02
N SER A 542 -4.42 -15.49 -13.78
CA SER A 542 -5.38 -15.17 -14.84
C SER A 542 -4.79 -14.16 -15.84
N LEU A 543 -4.11 -13.11 -15.36
CA LEU A 543 -3.51 -12.08 -16.21
C LEU A 543 -2.32 -12.63 -17.01
N LEU A 544 -1.46 -13.43 -16.39
CA LEU A 544 -0.34 -14.12 -17.07
C LEU A 544 -0.86 -15.09 -18.13
N GLN A 545 -1.89 -15.87 -17.83
CA GLN A 545 -2.53 -16.76 -18.81
C GLN A 545 -3.09 -15.97 -20.00
N MET A 546 -3.81 -14.86 -19.75
CA MET A 546 -4.33 -14.02 -20.82
C MET A 546 -3.23 -13.39 -21.68
N ALA A 547 -2.12 -12.98 -21.08
CA ALA A 547 -0.96 -12.45 -21.80
C ALA A 547 -0.27 -13.53 -22.65
N ALA A 548 -0.16 -14.77 -22.16
CA ALA A 548 0.43 -15.90 -22.88
C ALA A 548 -0.43 -16.40 -24.06
N GLU A 549 -1.75 -16.28 -23.97
CA GLU A 549 -2.67 -16.69 -25.03
C GLU A 549 -2.78 -15.68 -26.20
N ASP A 550 -2.15 -14.50 -26.10
CA ASP A 550 -2.27 -13.41 -27.08
C ASP A 550 -1.34 -13.55 -28.31
N ASP A 551 -0.77 -14.74 -28.57
CA ASP A 551 0.25 -14.94 -29.61
C ASP A 551 -0.30 -14.78 -31.05
N PRO A 552 0.21 -13.82 -31.83
CA PRO A 552 0.02 -13.82 -33.28
C PRO A 552 1.05 -14.77 -33.91
N VAL A 553 0.58 -15.68 -34.77
CA VAL A 553 1.38 -16.65 -35.54
C VAL A 553 2.76 -16.08 -35.94
N GLY A 554 3.81 -16.39 -35.16
CA GLY A 554 5.22 -16.15 -35.50
C GLY A 554 5.94 -14.90 -34.94
N LEU A 555 5.41 -14.16 -33.96
CA LEU A 555 6.09 -12.97 -33.36
C LEU A 555 6.30 -13.05 -31.83
N GLY A 556 6.66 -14.23 -31.31
CA GLY A 556 6.76 -14.51 -29.86
C GLY A 556 7.74 -13.64 -29.05
N HIS A 557 8.69 -12.93 -29.68
CA HIS A 557 9.70 -12.14 -28.94
C HIS A 557 9.11 -10.95 -28.18
N GLN A 558 8.17 -10.19 -28.76
CA GLN A 558 7.61 -9.01 -28.11
C GLN A 558 6.62 -9.39 -26.99
N GLN A 559 5.88 -10.48 -27.17
CA GLN A 559 5.02 -11.06 -26.14
C GLN A 559 5.83 -11.56 -24.95
N GLN A 560 6.92 -12.29 -25.20
CA GLN A 560 7.79 -12.80 -24.13
C GLN A 560 8.39 -11.66 -23.31
N ILE A 561 8.84 -10.57 -23.96
CA ILE A 561 9.34 -9.38 -23.26
C ILE A 561 8.28 -8.77 -22.32
N VAL A 562 7.01 -8.74 -22.72
CA VAL A 562 5.91 -8.22 -21.88
C VAL A 562 5.61 -9.15 -20.72
N ILE A 563 5.61 -10.47 -20.94
CA ILE A 563 5.41 -11.48 -19.90
C ILE A 563 6.58 -11.44 -18.90
N ASP A 564 7.82 -11.31 -19.37
CA ASP A 564 9.01 -11.20 -18.51
C ASP A 564 9.00 -9.93 -17.65
N MET A 565 8.30 -8.86 -18.08
CA MET A 565 8.07 -7.67 -17.27
C MET A 565 7.00 -7.87 -16.18
N MET A 566 6.13 -8.88 -16.30
CA MET A 566 5.12 -9.23 -15.30
C MET A 566 5.75 -10.12 -14.22
N ALA A 567 6.53 -9.50 -13.33
CA ALA A 567 7.08 -10.20 -12.18
C ALA A 567 5.93 -10.72 -11.29
N PRO A 568 5.91 -12.03 -10.94
CA PRO A 568 4.84 -12.61 -10.14
C PRO A 568 4.69 -11.87 -8.81
N TYR A 569 3.49 -11.88 -8.25
CA TYR A 569 3.23 -11.21 -6.97
C TYR A 569 3.91 -11.88 -5.76
N ASP A 570 4.57 -13.02 -5.95
CA ASP A 570 5.33 -13.76 -4.93
C ASP A 570 4.55 -13.92 -3.61
N VAL A 571 3.27 -14.25 -3.72
CA VAL A 571 2.31 -14.28 -2.61
C VAL A 571 2.79 -15.19 -1.47
N ASP A 572 3.30 -16.38 -1.78
CA ASP A 572 3.78 -17.33 -0.77
C ASP A 572 4.97 -16.77 0.03
N SER A 573 5.90 -16.08 -0.64
CA SER A 573 7.04 -15.44 0.03
C SER A 573 6.59 -14.26 0.90
N THR A 574 5.57 -13.54 0.45
CA THR A 574 4.97 -12.42 1.18
C THR A 574 4.24 -12.91 2.43
N ILE A 575 3.44 -13.98 2.31
CA ILE A 575 2.78 -14.64 3.44
C ILE A 575 3.82 -15.10 4.46
N PHE A 576 4.90 -15.75 4.02
CA PHE A 576 5.99 -16.18 4.89
C PHE A 576 6.67 -15.02 5.60
N GLY A 577 7.01 -13.95 4.87
CA GLY A 577 7.63 -12.75 5.42
C GLY A 577 6.74 -12.07 6.48
N LEU A 578 5.44 -11.94 6.20
CA LEU A 578 4.47 -11.37 7.14
C LEU A 578 4.29 -12.25 8.38
N ALA A 579 4.18 -13.57 8.23
CA ALA A 579 4.07 -14.50 9.35
C ALA A 579 5.32 -14.49 10.25
N LYS A 580 6.51 -14.37 9.64
CA LYS A 580 7.77 -14.22 10.38
C LYS A 580 7.83 -12.91 11.16
N ALA A 581 7.46 -11.78 10.53
CA ALA A 581 7.46 -10.47 11.18
C ALA A 581 6.47 -10.43 12.36
N TRP A 582 5.25 -10.93 12.17
CA TRP A 582 4.25 -11.07 13.23
C TRP A 582 4.77 -11.92 14.39
N MET A 583 5.44 -13.04 14.10
CA MET A 583 6.02 -13.91 15.13
C MET A 583 7.14 -13.22 15.91
N ASP A 584 8.04 -12.53 15.23
CA ASP A 584 9.14 -11.80 15.87
C ASP A 584 8.59 -10.68 16.79
N GLU A 585 7.49 -10.01 16.40
CA GLU A 585 6.78 -9.05 17.26
C GLU A 585 6.17 -9.70 18.50
N ARG A 586 5.47 -10.85 18.34
CA ARG A 586 4.91 -11.63 19.47
C ARG A 586 5.99 -12.07 20.46
N LEU A 587 7.14 -12.54 19.96
CA LEU A 587 8.28 -12.92 20.80
C LEU A 587 8.92 -11.71 21.49
N THR A 588 8.98 -10.56 20.81
CA THR A 588 9.46 -9.29 21.40
C THR A 588 8.54 -8.83 22.53
N MET A 589 7.23 -8.92 22.37
CA MET A 589 6.27 -8.67 23.46
C MET A 589 6.46 -9.65 24.63
N GLY A 590 6.77 -10.91 24.35
CA GLY A 590 7.12 -11.90 25.37
C GLY A 590 8.39 -11.54 26.13
N ALA A 591 9.45 -11.11 25.43
CA ALA A 591 10.69 -10.65 26.05
C ALA A 591 10.46 -9.42 26.95
N GLU A 592 9.61 -8.51 26.51
CA GLU A 592 9.18 -7.35 27.29
C GLU A 592 8.39 -7.76 28.55
N CYS A 593 7.56 -8.81 28.48
CA CYS A 593 6.92 -9.38 29.68
C CYS A 593 7.94 -9.89 30.69
N VAL A 594 8.98 -10.62 30.24
CA VAL A 594 10.05 -11.12 31.11
C VAL A 594 10.86 -9.96 31.71
N ARG A 595 11.18 -8.95 30.91
CA ARG A 595 11.89 -7.74 31.38
C ARG A 595 11.08 -6.98 32.44
N ARG A 596 9.78 -6.74 32.19
CA ARG A 596 8.89 -6.12 33.19
C ARG A 596 8.80 -6.94 34.47
N ALA A 597 8.76 -8.26 34.37
CA ALA A 597 8.78 -9.14 35.54
C ALA A 597 10.09 -8.99 36.34
N ARG A 598 11.24 -8.90 35.64
CA ARG A 598 12.54 -8.69 36.30
C ARG A 598 12.59 -7.40 37.09
N ASP A 599 12.05 -6.32 36.54
CA ASP A 599 12.19 -4.98 37.11
C ASP A 599 11.17 -4.68 38.22
N SER A 600 9.97 -5.30 38.17
CA SER A 600 8.82 -4.88 38.99
C SER A 600 8.07 -5.99 39.74
N GLU A 601 8.40 -7.27 39.54
CA GLU A 601 7.65 -8.36 40.18
C GLU A 601 7.88 -8.41 41.70
N THR A 602 6.76 -8.47 42.44
CA THR A 602 6.74 -8.44 43.90
C THR A 602 6.53 -9.82 44.53
N TRP A 603 6.21 -10.83 43.71
CA TRP A 603 5.96 -12.22 44.12
C TRP A 603 4.79 -12.37 45.10
N ASN A 604 3.73 -11.59 44.87
CA ASN A 604 2.46 -11.72 45.58
C ASN A 604 1.52 -12.66 44.79
N PRO A 605 0.68 -13.46 45.47
CA PRO A 605 -0.28 -14.31 44.78
C PRO A 605 -1.32 -13.44 44.07
N ARG A 606 -1.73 -13.84 42.86
CA ARG A 606 -2.76 -13.15 42.08
C ARG A 606 -4.11 -13.14 42.81
N SER A 607 -4.49 -14.28 43.39
CA SER A 607 -5.70 -14.41 44.22
C SER A 607 -5.56 -15.59 45.19
N LYS A 608 -6.58 -15.82 46.03
CA LYS A 608 -6.60 -17.02 46.89
C LYS A 608 -6.73 -18.33 46.11
N ALA A 609 -7.42 -18.30 44.96
CA ALA A 609 -7.60 -19.46 44.09
C ALA A 609 -6.41 -19.67 43.13
N GLU A 610 -5.66 -18.61 42.85
CA GLU A 610 -4.51 -18.61 41.93
C GLU A 610 -3.26 -18.15 42.69
N PRO A 611 -2.60 -19.05 43.43
CA PRO A 611 -1.52 -18.70 44.36
C PRO A 611 -0.15 -18.55 43.66
N TYR A 612 -0.14 -18.03 42.43
CA TYR A 612 1.04 -17.79 41.58
C TYR A 612 1.09 -16.32 41.11
N ALA A 613 2.23 -15.89 40.56
CA ALA A 613 2.47 -14.52 40.15
C ALA A 613 1.72 -14.12 38.86
N GLN A 614 1.28 -12.86 38.76
CA GLN A 614 0.57 -12.32 37.58
C GLN A 614 1.46 -12.32 36.33
N SER A 615 2.74 -11.97 36.46
CA SER A 615 3.65 -11.88 35.29
C SER A 615 3.83 -13.22 34.56
N ALA A 616 3.81 -14.34 35.28
CA ALA A 616 3.84 -15.67 34.68
C ALA A 616 2.56 -15.97 33.89
N VAL A 617 1.41 -15.52 34.40
CA VAL A 617 0.12 -15.66 33.71
C VAL A 617 0.13 -14.89 32.40
N ASP A 618 0.60 -13.64 32.41
CA ASP A 618 0.65 -12.79 31.22
C ASP A 618 1.57 -13.40 30.14
N LEU A 619 2.77 -13.85 30.52
CA LEU A 619 3.71 -14.51 29.62
C LEU A 619 3.13 -15.79 29.02
N MET A 620 2.58 -16.68 29.85
CA MET A 620 2.07 -17.97 29.38
C MET A 620 0.76 -17.85 28.60
N LYS A 621 -0.08 -16.85 28.90
CA LYS A 621 -1.25 -16.53 28.07
C LYS A 621 -0.82 -16.05 26.69
N LEU A 622 0.14 -15.13 26.61
CA LEU A 622 0.68 -14.66 25.33
C LEU A 622 1.27 -15.83 24.52
N ALA A 623 2.08 -16.69 25.17
CA ALA A 623 2.67 -17.85 24.52
C ALA A 623 1.59 -18.83 23.99
N LYS A 624 0.56 -19.12 24.80
CA LYS A 624 -0.53 -20.01 24.39
C LYS A 624 -1.34 -19.43 23.23
N VAL A 625 -1.78 -18.17 23.34
CA VAL A 625 -2.55 -17.50 22.27
C VAL A 625 -1.75 -17.44 20.98
N THR A 626 -0.45 -17.13 21.04
CA THR A 626 0.42 -17.09 19.86
C THR A 626 0.51 -18.45 19.17
N VAL A 627 0.59 -19.54 19.94
CA VAL A 627 0.61 -20.91 19.39
C VAL A 627 -0.74 -21.26 18.78
N ASP A 628 -1.85 -20.96 19.46
CA ASP A 628 -3.20 -21.26 18.98
C ASP A 628 -3.48 -20.47 17.67
N GLU A 629 -3.18 -19.18 17.61
CA GLU A 629 -3.30 -18.33 16.40
C GLU A 629 -2.44 -18.86 15.23
N LEU A 630 -1.19 -19.28 15.49
CA LEU A 630 -0.32 -19.86 14.45
C LEU A 630 -0.89 -21.17 13.90
N LEU A 631 -1.49 -22.00 14.75
CA LEU A 631 -2.11 -23.27 14.35
C LEU A 631 -3.41 -23.06 13.57
N GLU A 632 -4.14 -21.98 13.84
CA GLU A 632 -5.34 -21.57 13.09
C GLU A 632 -5.02 -21.01 11.70
N ILE A 633 -3.80 -20.49 11.48
CA ILE A 633 -3.33 -20.07 10.16
C ILE A 633 -3.06 -21.32 9.29
N GLN A 634 -4.14 -21.90 8.75
CA GLN A 634 -4.11 -23.15 7.98
C GLN A 634 -3.50 -23.01 6.58
N GLN A 635 -3.26 -21.78 6.11
CA GLN A 635 -2.95 -21.48 4.71
C GLN A 635 -1.47 -21.15 4.44
N VAL A 636 -0.59 -21.19 5.45
CA VAL A 636 0.87 -21.06 5.21
C VAL A 636 1.37 -22.31 4.48
N PRO A 637 2.17 -22.16 3.40
CA PRO A 637 2.74 -23.29 2.67
C PRO A 637 3.42 -24.31 3.59
N SER A 638 3.14 -25.60 3.36
CA SER A 638 3.59 -26.67 4.26
C SER A 638 5.10 -26.77 4.40
N SER A 639 5.86 -26.33 3.40
CA SER A 639 7.33 -26.27 3.39
C SER A 639 7.90 -25.27 4.41
N CYS A 640 7.21 -24.15 4.64
CA CYS A 640 7.69 -23.06 5.48
C CYS A 640 7.08 -23.09 6.90
N ARG A 641 5.95 -23.76 7.08
CA ARG A 641 5.25 -23.87 8.36
C ARG A 641 6.11 -24.54 9.43
N GLU A 642 6.91 -25.54 9.07
CA GLU A 642 7.79 -26.24 10.00
C GLU A 642 8.90 -25.33 10.56
N GLU A 643 9.49 -24.50 9.69
CA GLU A 643 10.52 -23.53 10.09
C GLU A 643 9.96 -22.49 11.07
N LEU A 644 8.79 -21.91 10.75
CA LEU A 644 8.09 -20.97 11.62
C LEU A 644 7.74 -21.59 12.97
N LEU A 645 7.22 -22.82 12.98
CA LEU A 645 6.87 -23.52 14.20
C LEU A 645 8.08 -23.80 15.07
N GLN A 646 9.19 -24.25 14.48
CA GLN A 646 10.44 -24.48 15.21
C GLN A 646 11.00 -23.18 15.80
N ARG A 647 10.92 -22.07 15.06
CA ARG A 647 11.33 -20.74 15.54
C ARG A 647 10.47 -20.29 16.72
N LEU A 648 9.15 -20.46 16.65
CA LEU A 648 8.25 -20.13 17.74
C LEU A 648 8.54 -20.98 18.99
N VAL A 649 8.71 -22.30 18.83
CA VAL A 649 9.05 -23.20 19.93
C VAL A 649 10.36 -22.79 20.60
N ASN A 650 11.41 -22.51 19.80
CA ASN A 650 12.69 -22.04 20.33
C ASN A 650 12.57 -20.69 21.04
N GLY A 651 11.76 -19.76 20.52
CA GLY A 651 11.51 -18.46 21.13
C GLY A 651 10.80 -18.59 22.48
N ILE A 652 9.73 -19.39 22.56
CA ILE A 652 9.01 -19.66 23.81
C ILE A 652 9.91 -20.40 24.80
N ASP A 653 10.70 -21.39 24.35
CA ASP A 653 11.67 -22.11 25.18
C ASP A 653 12.66 -21.14 25.85
N GLN A 654 13.23 -20.20 25.09
CA GLN A 654 14.13 -19.18 25.62
C GLN A 654 13.45 -18.23 26.61
N LEU A 655 12.24 -17.76 26.30
CA LEU A 655 11.49 -16.85 27.18
C LEU A 655 11.17 -17.51 28.53
N VAL A 656 10.69 -18.75 28.50
CA VAL A 656 10.36 -19.51 29.72
C VAL A 656 11.64 -19.88 30.48
N HIS A 657 12.72 -20.24 29.79
CA HIS A 657 14.02 -20.47 30.40
C HIS A 657 14.54 -19.23 31.14
N GLN A 658 14.51 -18.06 30.52
CA GLN A 658 14.91 -16.80 31.15
C GLN A 658 14.02 -16.46 32.35
N TYR A 659 12.71 -16.68 32.24
CA TYR A 659 11.78 -16.48 33.35
C TYR A 659 12.07 -17.45 34.51
N ALA A 660 12.41 -18.72 34.22
CA ALA A 660 12.78 -19.70 35.26
C ALA A 660 14.03 -19.25 36.03
N LEU A 661 15.06 -18.74 35.34
CA LEU A 661 16.25 -18.17 35.97
C LEU A 661 15.91 -16.95 36.84
N LEU A 662 15.00 -16.09 36.39
CA LEU A 662 14.50 -14.97 37.19
C LEU A 662 13.82 -15.47 38.48
N VAL A 663 12.96 -16.49 38.40
CA VAL A 663 12.30 -17.05 39.58
C VAL A 663 13.32 -17.65 40.55
N ALA A 664 14.36 -18.34 40.04
CA ALA A 664 15.44 -18.93 40.82
C ALA A 664 16.38 -17.91 41.46
N SER A 665 16.37 -16.64 41.03
CA SER A 665 17.17 -15.56 41.64
C SER A 665 16.59 -15.11 43.00
N CYS A 666 16.68 -15.98 44.02
CA CYS A 666 16.21 -15.71 45.40
C CYS A 666 17.29 -15.83 46.48
N GLY A 667 18.55 -16.08 46.12
CA GLY A 667 19.68 -16.22 47.06
C GLY A 667 20.09 -17.67 47.31
N SER A 668 21.06 -17.90 48.20
CA SER A 668 21.59 -19.23 48.53
C SER A 668 21.17 -19.68 49.92
N LYS A 669 20.98 -21.00 50.11
CA LYS A 669 20.67 -21.60 51.42
C LYS A 669 21.74 -21.32 52.47
N GLU A 670 22.99 -21.17 52.05
CA GLU A 670 24.14 -20.90 52.93
C GLU A 670 23.99 -19.59 53.70
N SER A 671 23.21 -18.64 53.18
CA SER A 671 22.91 -17.37 53.85
C SER A 671 22.10 -17.53 55.15
N TYR A 672 21.39 -18.65 55.32
CA TYR A 672 20.57 -18.91 56.50
C TYR A 672 21.24 -19.80 57.53
N VAL A 673 22.23 -20.61 57.15
CA VAL A 673 22.85 -21.58 58.07
C VAL A 673 23.87 -20.88 58.97
N PRO A 674 23.73 -20.92 60.31
CA PRO A 674 24.61 -20.20 61.22
C PRO A 674 26.06 -20.70 61.15
N PRO A 675 27.08 -19.86 61.45
CA PRO A 675 28.47 -20.31 61.57
C PRO A 675 28.63 -21.34 62.70
N LEU A 676 29.58 -22.26 62.56
CA LEU A 676 29.80 -23.28 63.60
C LEU A 676 30.44 -22.63 64.83
N PRO A 677 29.96 -22.94 66.06
CA PRO A 677 30.59 -22.44 67.26
C PRO A 677 31.99 -23.03 67.45
N PRO A 678 32.89 -22.34 68.20
CA PRO A 678 34.21 -22.85 68.51
C PRO A 678 34.11 -24.16 69.31
N LEU A 679 35.03 -25.08 69.05
CA LEU A 679 35.11 -26.34 69.78
C LEU A 679 35.55 -26.09 71.22
N THR A 680 34.81 -26.65 72.16
CA THR A 680 35.06 -26.51 73.60
C THR A 680 34.84 -27.85 74.30
N ARG A 681 35.55 -28.11 75.39
CA ARG A 681 35.35 -29.30 76.24
C ARG A 681 34.41 -28.98 77.42
N CYS A 682 33.56 -29.92 77.81
CA CYS A 682 32.61 -29.74 78.89
C CYS A 682 33.30 -29.43 80.23
N ASN A 683 32.72 -28.50 81.00
CA ASN A 683 33.11 -28.27 82.39
C ASN A 683 32.30 -29.19 83.28
N GLN A 684 32.97 -30.13 83.93
CA GLN A 684 32.45 -30.69 85.16
C GLN A 684 32.73 -29.67 86.25
N ASP A 685 31.71 -28.92 86.64
CA ASP A 685 31.77 -28.09 87.84
C ASP A 685 32.14 -29.01 89.02
N SER A 686 33.24 -28.71 89.71
CA SER A 686 33.52 -29.30 91.02
C SER A 686 32.27 -29.09 91.89
N LYS A 687 31.81 -30.12 92.62
CA LYS A 687 30.61 -30.10 93.49
C LYS A 687 30.53 -28.86 94.42
N LEU A 688 31.64 -28.18 94.65
CA LEU A 688 31.76 -26.87 95.31
C LEU A 688 30.99 -25.72 94.64
N VAL A 689 30.89 -25.65 93.30
CA VAL A 689 30.18 -24.56 92.59
C VAL A 689 28.66 -24.73 92.66
N GLN A 690 28.15 -25.97 92.68
CA GLN A 690 26.73 -26.26 92.92
C GLN A 690 26.31 -25.91 94.36
N LEU A 691 27.21 -26.12 95.34
CA LEU A 691 26.99 -25.73 96.73
C LEU A 691 26.98 -24.20 96.92
N TRP A 692 27.78 -23.44 96.16
CA TRP A 692 27.75 -21.98 96.19
C TRP A 692 26.51 -21.39 95.49
N LYS A 693 25.99 -22.06 94.45
CA LYS A 693 24.70 -21.69 93.82
C LYS A 693 23.48 -22.02 94.69
N MET A 694 23.58 -22.94 95.65
CA MET A 694 22.51 -23.25 96.62
C MET A 694 22.56 -22.43 97.92
N ALA A 695 23.66 -21.73 98.21
CA ALA A 695 23.88 -21.06 99.50
C ALA A 695 23.91 -19.51 99.44
N ALA A 696 23.69 -18.88 98.28
CA ALA A 696 23.62 -17.42 98.16
C ALA A 696 22.17 -16.90 98.34
N PRO A 697 21.92 -15.88 99.19
CA PRO A 697 20.61 -15.23 99.28
C PRO A 697 20.31 -14.35 98.05
N PRO A 698 19.04 -14.13 97.68
CA PRO A 698 18.69 -13.45 96.43
C PRO A 698 18.70 -11.93 96.62
N CYS A 699 19.78 -11.23 96.26
CA CYS A 699 19.79 -9.77 96.12
C CYS A 699 20.67 -9.27 94.96
N GLN A 700 19.97 -8.89 93.88
CA GLN A 700 20.18 -7.78 92.94
C GLN A 700 21.56 -7.12 92.80
N VAL A 701 22.22 -7.38 91.66
CA VAL A 701 22.84 -6.44 90.68
C VAL A 701 23.00 -7.31 89.40
N GLY A 702 22.60 -7.02 88.17
CA GLY A 702 22.16 -5.82 87.47
C GLY A 702 22.64 -5.92 86.02
N ALA A 703 22.07 -6.84 85.22
CA ALA A 703 21.94 -6.79 83.75
C ALA A 703 21.31 -8.11 83.24
N ASP A 704 20.29 -7.97 82.38
CA ASP A 704 19.72 -9.00 81.50
C ASP A 704 18.72 -10.03 82.09
N SER A 705 17.93 -9.61 83.08
CA SER A 705 16.69 -10.30 83.48
C SER A 705 15.43 -9.64 82.87
N HIS A 706 15.43 -9.37 81.56
CA HIS A 706 14.29 -8.79 80.84
C HIS A 706 13.84 -9.57 79.58
N LEU A 707 14.14 -10.88 79.48
CA LEU A 707 13.73 -11.71 78.33
C LEU A 707 12.69 -12.80 78.65
N ALA A 708 12.12 -12.83 79.85
CA ALA A 708 10.99 -13.73 80.19
C ALA A 708 9.60 -13.08 79.98
N ALA A 709 9.54 -11.83 79.49
CA ALA A 709 8.29 -11.12 79.27
C ALA A 709 8.32 -10.26 78.00
N LEU A 710 8.59 -10.88 76.84
CA LEU A 710 8.24 -10.29 75.54
C LEU A 710 7.55 -11.35 74.67
N ARG A 711 6.27 -11.07 74.46
CA ARG A 711 5.41 -11.68 73.44
C ARG A 711 6.11 -11.68 72.08
N LEU A 712 5.77 -12.69 71.28
CA LEU A 712 5.86 -12.74 69.81
C LEU A 712 5.93 -11.35 69.16
N ASN A 713 7.10 -10.98 68.65
CA ASN A 713 7.27 -9.96 67.61
C ASN A 713 8.66 -10.10 66.97
N CYS A 714 8.75 -10.97 65.96
CA CYS A 714 9.90 -11.03 65.07
C CYS A 714 9.77 -9.91 64.03
N GLY A 715 10.25 -8.71 64.36
CA GLY A 715 10.45 -7.61 63.42
C GLY A 715 11.80 -7.75 62.73
N GLY A 716 11.78 -7.69 61.40
CA GLY A 716 12.97 -7.78 60.54
C GLY A 716 13.91 -6.59 60.69
N VAL A 717 15.19 -6.84 60.44
CA VAL A 717 16.22 -5.83 60.21
C VAL A 717 16.21 -5.50 58.72
N ASP A 718 15.73 -4.31 58.38
CA ASP A 718 15.89 -3.72 57.04
C ASP A 718 17.07 -2.74 57.04
N ILE A 719 18.02 -2.97 56.14
CA ILE A 719 19.04 -1.99 55.75
C ILE A 719 18.44 -1.18 54.59
N ALA A 720 18.16 0.11 54.81
CA ALA A 720 18.52 1.26 53.95
C ALA A 720 17.60 2.49 54.11
N THR A 721 18.26 3.62 54.39
CA THR A 721 17.99 5.00 53.92
C THR A 721 16.73 5.79 54.34
N SER A 722 17.02 6.96 54.91
CA SER A 722 16.33 8.26 54.75
C SER A 722 15.00 8.53 55.46
N SER A 723 15.12 9.36 56.51
CA SER A 723 14.29 10.50 56.90
C SER A 723 12.77 10.34 57.19
N LYS A 724 12.40 10.96 58.32
CA LYS A 724 11.06 11.39 58.81
C LYS A 724 10.33 10.44 59.77
N GLN A 725 10.25 10.89 61.03
CA GLN A 725 9.25 10.48 62.03
C GLN A 725 7.82 10.63 61.49
N PRO A 726 6.83 9.84 61.98
CA PRO A 726 5.94 10.41 63.01
C PRO A 726 5.40 9.44 64.09
N ARG A 727 5.23 10.06 65.27
CA ARG A 727 4.30 9.88 66.41
C ARG A 727 3.41 8.62 66.54
N LEU A 728 3.53 8.03 67.73
CA LEU A 728 2.62 7.09 68.40
C LEU A 728 1.24 7.72 68.70
N VAL A 729 0.17 7.00 68.34
CA VAL A 729 -1.15 7.10 68.99
C VAL A 729 -1.54 5.69 69.44
N ALA A 730 -1.65 5.52 70.75
CA ALA A 730 -2.14 4.30 71.38
C ALA A 730 -3.68 4.27 71.33
N SER A 731 -4.26 3.19 70.85
CA SER A 731 -5.67 2.85 71.11
C SER A 731 -5.74 1.41 71.63
N ARG A 732 -6.22 1.30 72.88
CA ARG A 732 -6.55 0.04 73.55
C ARG A 732 -7.88 -0.47 73.02
N SER A 733 -7.94 -1.73 72.61
CA SER A 733 -9.17 -2.53 72.67
C SER A 733 -8.83 -3.96 73.07
N ARG A 734 -9.75 -4.55 73.84
CA ARG A 734 -9.59 -5.66 74.77
C ARG A 734 -10.52 -6.78 74.30
N GLY A 735 -9.98 -8.00 74.17
CA GLY A 735 -10.72 -9.26 74.19
C GLY A 735 -11.20 -9.80 72.85
N ASP A 736 -10.46 -10.76 72.27
CA ASP A 736 -11.07 -11.97 71.73
C ASP A 736 -10.03 -13.12 71.71
N GLN A 737 -10.52 -14.35 71.83
CA GLN A 737 -9.76 -15.57 72.07
C GLN A 737 -8.81 -15.88 70.89
N GLY A 738 -7.51 -15.99 71.20
CA GLY A 738 -6.43 -15.95 70.21
C GLY A 738 -6.33 -17.19 69.33
N ALA A 739 -6.87 -17.09 68.11
CA ALA A 739 -6.30 -17.79 66.96
C ALA A 739 -4.88 -17.24 66.70
N VAL A 740 -3.86 -17.93 67.23
CA VAL A 740 -2.45 -17.60 66.95
C VAL A 740 -2.21 -17.84 65.46
N ARG A 741 -2.16 -16.75 64.68
CA ARG A 741 -1.78 -16.78 63.26
C ARG A 741 -0.40 -17.44 63.10
N PRO A 742 -0.19 -18.29 62.07
CA PRO A 742 1.10 -18.92 61.82
C PRO A 742 2.15 -17.84 61.53
N ALA A 743 3.25 -17.86 62.28
CA ALA A 743 4.31 -16.85 62.24
C ALA A 743 5.33 -17.11 61.11
N THR A 744 4.87 -17.45 59.91
CA THR A 744 5.75 -17.49 58.73
C THR A 744 5.92 -16.08 58.16
N SER A 745 7.14 -15.65 57.88
CA SER A 745 7.41 -14.31 57.39
C SER A 745 6.89 -14.11 55.96
N ARG A 746 6.64 -12.84 55.60
CA ARG A 746 6.30 -12.46 54.21
C ARG A 746 7.37 -12.91 53.21
N GLY A 747 8.64 -12.99 53.63
CA GLY A 747 9.74 -13.48 52.80
C GLY A 747 9.57 -14.95 52.42
N THR A 748 9.16 -15.80 53.35
CA THR A 748 8.92 -17.23 53.10
C THR A 748 7.67 -17.46 52.28
N GLN A 749 6.61 -16.67 52.52
CA GLN A 749 5.40 -16.68 51.68
C GLN A 749 5.69 -16.33 50.22
N ARG A 750 6.57 -15.35 49.95
CA ARG A 750 7.02 -15.02 48.59
C ARG A 750 7.74 -16.17 47.90
N LEU A 751 8.52 -16.97 48.64
CA LEU A 751 9.17 -18.18 48.10
C LEU A 751 8.13 -19.26 47.76
N TYR A 752 7.06 -19.40 48.54
CA TYR A 752 5.94 -20.30 48.21
C TYR A 752 5.20 -19.86 46.94
N VAL A 753 4.97 -18.55 46.75
CA VAL A 753 4.39 -18.02 45.51
C VAL A 753 5.30 -18.29 44.32
N ARG A 754 6.63 -18.13 44.47
CA ARG A 754 7.60 -18.49 43.43
C ARG A 754 7.51 -19.97 43.07
N LEU A 755 7.42 -20.85 44.06
CA LEU A 755 7.31 -22.29 43.85
C LEU A 755 6.01 -22.67 43.11
N ASN A 756 4.88 -22.08 43.50
CA ASN A 756 3.61 -22.25 42.78
C ASN A 756 3.68 -21.71 41.35
N THR A 757 4.39 -20.60 41.15
CA THR A 757 4.60 -20.01 39.82
C THR A 757 5.35 -20.96 38.90
N LEU A 758 6.40 -21.63 39.38
CA LEU A 758 7.14 -22.63 38.60
C LEU A 758 6.26 -23.83 38.20
N HIS A 759 5.44 -24.34 39.11
CA HIS A 759 4.52 -25.45 38.81
C HIS A 759 3.42 -25.02 37.81
N TYR A 760 2.94 -23.77 37.91
CA TYR A 760 2.04 -23.20 36.91
C TYR A 760 2.69 -23.12 35.52
N LEU A 761 3.94 -22.63 35.43
CA LEU A 761 4.69 -22.58 34.17
C LEU A 761 4.84 -23.98 33.56
N LEU A 762 5.24 -24.98 34.37
CA LEU A 762 5.35 -26.37 33.93
C LEU A 762 4.03 -26.93 33.39
N ALA A 763 2.91 -26.66 34.07
CA ALA A 763 1.59 -27.12 33.66
C ALA A 763 1.15 -26.51 32.31
N VAL A 764 1.31 -25.19 32.14
CA VAL A 764 0.94 -24.53 30.88
C VAL A 764 1.89 -24.90 29.75
N LEU A 765 3.20 -25.01 30.01
CA LEU A 765 4.18 -25.45 29.02
C LEU A 765 3.88 -26.87 28.52
N HIS A 766 3.44 -27.77 29.41
CA HIS A 766 2.98 -29.10 29.04
C HIS A 766 1.71 -29.06 28.18
N SER A 767 0.76 -28.15 28.45
CA SER A 767 -0.41 -27.94 27.60
C SER A 767 -0.03 -27.48 26.19
N ILE A 768 0.92 -26.56 26.07
CA ILE A 768 1.42 -26.06 24.78
C ILE A 768 2.11 -27.18 24.00
N ASP A 769 2.96 -27.97 24.65
CA ASP A 769 3.64 -29.11 24.01
C ASP A 769 2.64 -30.17 23.50
N ARG A 770 1.54 -30.43 24.21
CA ARG A 770 0.47 -31.31 23.72
C ARG A 770 -0.20 -30.76 22.46
N ALA A 771 -0.52 -29.47 22.43
CA ALA A 771 -1.14 -28.82 21.27
C ALA A 771 -0.22 -28.94 20.05
N LEU A 772 1.07 -28.61 20.21
CA LEU A 772 2.09 -28.71 19.17
C LEU A 772 2.32 -30.15 18.68
N SER A 773 2.37 -31.11 19.61
CA SER A 773 2.57 -32.53 19.29
C SER A 773 1.41 -33.11 18.47
N SER A 774 0.19 -32.61 18.68
CA SER A 774 -0.97 -33.00 17.87
C SER A 774 -0.88 -32.51 16.42
N ALA A 775 -0.26 -31.34 16.19
CA ALA A 775 -0.06 -30.74 14.87
C ALA A 775 1.15 -31.33 14.11
N LEU A 776 2.21 -31.73 14.82
CA LEU A 776 3.48 -32.23 14.29
C LEU A 776 3.54 -33.76 14.06
N ARG A 777 2.39 -34.43 13.97
CA ARG A 777 2.22 -35.91 13.96
C ARG A 777 3.02 -36.72 12.93
N ARG A 778 3.86 -36.12 12.07
CA ARG A 778 4.58 -36.84 11.00
C ARG A 778 6.09 -37.06 11.18
N ARG A 779 6.78 -36.52 12.20
CA ARG A 779 8.23 -36.85 12.33
C ARG A 779 8.98 -36.63 13.65
N ARG A 780 8.35 -36.59 14.83
CA ARG A 780 9.12 -36.55 16.10
C ARG A 780 9.71 -37.92 16.47
N ALA A 781 10.86 -38.23 15.89
CA ALA A 781 11.76 -39.28 16.39
C ALA A 781 12.97 -38.72 17.14
N ARG A 782 13.17 -37.40 17.24
CA ARG A 782 14.31 -36.79 17.92
C ARG A 782 13.93 -35.44 18.56
N SER A 783 14.16 -35.34 19.87
CA SER A 783 13.97 -34.23 20.83
C SER A 783 12.54 -33.88 21.28
N SER A 784 12.39 -33.76 22.61
CA SER A 784 11.23 -33.17 23.27
C SER A 784 11.08 -31.70 22.90
N ALA A 785 9.87 -31.13 22.93
CA ALA A 785 9.76 -29.68 22.90
C ALA A 785 10.25 -29.10 24.22
N PHE A 786 10.89 -27.93 24.17
CA PHE A 786 11.31 -27.14 25.33
C PHE A 786 12.47 -27.75 26.15
N ASP A 787 13.55 -28.11 25.45
CA ASP A 787 14.73 -28.77 26.04
C ASP A 787 15.51 -27.87 27.01
N HIS A 788 15.39 -26.54 26.95
CA HIS A 788 16.07 -25.62 27.88
C HIS A 788 15.16 -25.17 29.02
N ALA A 789 13.87 -24.94 28.74
CA ALA A 789 12.92 -24.45 29.74
C ALA A 789 12.56 -25.52 30.78
N ARG A 790 12.31 -26.78 30.37
CA ARG A 790 11.90 -27.83 31.32
C ARG A 790 12.98 -28.11 32.36
N PRO A 791 14.26 -28.37 32.01
CA PRO A 791 15.30 -28.60 33.00
C PRO A 791 15.56 -27.38 33.89
N ALA A 792 15.45 -26.16 33.33
CA ALA A 792 15.62 -24.93 34.11
C ALA A 792 14.48 -24.73 35.13
N LEU A 793 13.23 -25.04 34.75
CA LEU A 793 12.09 -25.02 35.66
C LEU A 793 12.25 -26.07 36.76
N ASP A 794 12.62 -27.30 36.42
CA ASP A 794 12.84 -28.37 37.41
C ASP A 794 13.98 -28.03 38.39
N ALA A 795 15.09 -27.49 37.87
CA ALA A 795 16.20 -27.01 38.70
C ALA A 795 15.78 -25.84 39.61
N ALA A 796 15.00 -24.90 39.09
CA ALA A 796 14.45 -23.78 39.87
C ALA A 796 13.48 -24.28 40.95
N VAL A 797 12.66 -25.29 40.66
CA VAL A 797 11.72 -25.90 41.62
C VAL A 797 12.49 -26.50 42.80
N LEU A 798 13.55 -27.25 42.52
CA LEU A 798 14.42 -27.82 43.55
C LEU A 798 15.09 -26.71 44.37
N HIS A 799 15.70 -25.72 43.72
CA HIS A 799 16.42 -24.63 44.37
C HIS A 799 15.52 -23.78 45.28
N VAL A 800 14.35 -23.35 44.78
CA VAL A 800 13.40 -22.53 45.55
C VAL A 800 12.80 -23.35 46.71
N SER A 801 12.52 -24.63 46.50
CA SER A 801 12.04 -25.53 47.57
C SER A 801 13.07 -25.64 48.69
N GLU A 802 14.33 -25.92 48.34
CA GLU A 802 15.44 -25.99 49.29
C GLU A 802 15.61 -24.66 50.04
N LEU A 803 15.69 -23.54 49.33
CA LEU A 803 15.85 -22.22 49.94
C LEU A 803 14.71 -21.88 50.91
N SER A 804 13.46 -22.20 50.53
CA SER A 804 12.29 -21.97 51.36
C SER A 804 12.32 -22.80 52.65
N ALA A 805 12.82 -24.04 52.55
CA ALA A 805 12.98 -24.94 53.68
C ALA A 805 14.06 -24.44 54.66
N TYR A 806 15.25 -24.09 54.15
CA TYR A 806 16.34 -23.57 54.99
C TYR A 806 15.97 -22.25 55.65
N ARG A 807 15.27 -21.36 54.94
CA ARG A 807 14.75 -20.12 55.54
C ARG A 807 13.74 -20.41 56.65
N LEU A 808 12.78 -21.31 56.42
CA LEU A 808 11.79 -21.68 57.44
C LEU A 808 12.44 -22.28 58.70
N VAL A 809 13.45 -23.13 58.52
CA VAL A 809 14.07 -23.88 59.61
C VAL A 809 15.13 -23.06 60.36
N PHE A 810 16.11 -22.49 59.64
CA PHE A 810 17.28 -21.84 60.23
C PHE A 810 17.11 -20.34 60.49
N LEU A 811 16.07 -19.70 59.95
CA LEU A 811 15.75 -18.31 60.25
C LEU A 811 14.48 -18.19 61.10
N GLU A 812 13.35 -18.74 60.65
CA GLU A 812 12.06 -18.56 61.35
C GLU A 812 11.92 -19.48 62.57
N SER A 813 12.33 -20.73 62.43
CA SER A 813 12.27 -21.74 63.51
C SER A 813 13.58 -21.86 64.27
N ALA A 814 14.54 -20.97 64.02
CA ALA A 814 15.89 -21.01 64.59
C ALA A 814 15.90 -21.06 66.11
N TYR A 815 15.01 -20.28 66.74
CA TYR A 815 14.90 -20.26 68.19
C TYR A 815 14.55 -21.65 68.75
N VAL A 816 13.54 -22.33 68.20
CA VAL A 816 13.06 -23.60 68.76
C VAL A 816 13.90 -24.80 68.34
N LEU A 817 14.42 -24.84 67.10
CA LEU A 817 15.17 -25.99 66.57
C LEU A 817 16.68 -25.86 66.79
N HIS A 818 17.23 -24.65 66.73
CA HIS A 818 18.67 -24.43 66.79
C HIS A 818 19.16 -23.81 68.10
N GLN A 819 18.38 -22.96 68.79
CA GLN A 819 18.85 -22.24 70.00
C GLN A 819 18.33 -22.85 71.32
N ALA A 820 17.05 -23.18 71.41
CA ALA A 820 16.40 -23.64 72.64
C ALA A 820 16.50 -25.15 72.88
N LEU A 821 16.49 -25.97 71.81
CA LEU A 821 16.54 -27.42 71.91
C LEU A 821 17.75 -27.88 72.75
N TYR A 822 17.54 -28.66 73.80
CA TYR A 822 18.57 -29.15 74.75
C TYR A 822 19.42 -28.08 75.47
N GLN A 823 19.02 -26.81 75.40
CA GLN A 823 19.70 -25.74 76.11
C GLN A 823 19.52 -25.91 77.63
N GLY A 824 20.63 -25.97 78.39
CA GLY A 824 20.61 -26.19 79.83
C GLY A 824 20.49 -27.66 80.27
N GLY A 825 20.31 -28.59 79.32
CA GLY A 825 20.18 -30.03 79.57
C GLY A 825 19.05 -30.68 78.77
N VAL A 826 19.16 -31.98 78.53
CA VAL A 826 18.12 -32.75 77.82
C VAL A 826 16.76 -32.81 78.55
N PRO A 827 16.66 -33.00 79.88
CA PRO A 827 15.35 -33.09 80.54
C PRO A 827 14.58 -31.76 80.53
N ASP A 828 15.28 -30.62 80.58
CA ASP A 828 14.69 -29.29 80.71
C ASP A 828 14.22 -28.69 79.37
N ALA A 829 14.81 -29.12 78.25
CA ALA A 829 14.59 -28.54 76.93
C ALA A 829 14.37 -29.57 75.81
N ARG A 830 13.36 -30.43 75.97
CA ARG A 830 12.95 -31.49 74.99
C ARG A 830 12.39 -30.93 73.68
N ILE A 831 12.30 -31.77 72.64
CA ILE A 831 11.89 -31.36 71.27
C ILE A 831 10.43 -30.90 71.11
N ARG A 832 9.54 -31.23 72.05
CA ARG A 832 8.08 -31.02 71.91
C ARG A 832 7.66 -29.59 71.49
N PRO A 833 8.24 -28.50 72.03
CA PRO A 833 7.94 -27.14 71.56
C PRO A 833 8.29 -26.92 70.08
N ALA A 834 9.41 -27.47 69.61
CA ALA A 834 9.81 -27.38 68.21
C ALA A 834 8.86 -28.14 67.28
N LEU A 835 8.43 -29.36 67.68
CA LEU A 835 7.46 -30.14 66.89
C LEU A 835 6.11 -29.43 66.75
N ARG A 836 5.66 -28.68 67.77
CA ARG A 836 4.42 -27.89 67.69
C ARG A 836 4.54 -26.76 66.67
N VAL A 837 5.65 -26.02 66.68
CA VAL A 837 5.90 -24.94 65.72
C VAL A 837 6.01 -25.52 64.31
N MET A 838 6.75 -26.61 64.12
CA MET A 838 6.88 -27.27 62.82
C MET A 838 5.55 -27.78 62.28
N LYS A 839 4.70 -28.37 63.12
CA LYS A 839 3.35 -28.79 62.73
C LYS A 839 2.51 -27.61 62.22
N GLN A 840 2.58 -26.45 62.88
CA GLN A 840 1.88 -25.24 62.44
C GLN A 840 2.44 -24.69 61.13
N SER A 841 3.76 -24.66 60.98
CA SER A 841 4.43 -24.22 59.75
C SER A 841 4.13 -25.12 58.56
N LEU A 842 4.12 -26.45 58.74
CA LEU A 842 3.77 -27.41 57.70
C LEU A 842 2.29 -27.31 57.30
N ALA A 843 1.38 -27.12 58.25
CA ALA A 843 -0.03 -26.87 57.96
C ALA A 843 -0.24 -25.58 57.17
N PHE A 844 0.51 -24.51 57.51
CA PHE A 844 0.48 -23.27 56.75
C PHE A 844 1.06 -23.43 55.35
N LEU A 845 2.19 -24.11 55.20
CA LEU A 845 2.81 -24.44 53.90
C LEU A 845 1.80 -25.16 52.99
N ALA A 846 1.13 -26.19 53.51
CA ALA A 846 0.10 -26.93 52.75
C ALA A 846 -1.10 -26.06 52.36
N SER A 847 -1.41 -25.01 53.12
CA SER A 847 -2.50 -24.07 52.78
C SER A 847 -2.15 -23.05 51.70
N VAL A 848 -0.86 -22.80 51.46
CA VAL A 848 -0.37 -21.80 50.48
C VAL A 848 0.13 -22.45 49.19
N LEU A 849 0.77 -23.61 49.29
CA LEU A 849 1.30 -24.32 48.13
C LEU A 849 0.20 -25.11 47.41
N SER A 850 0.29 -25.09 46.07
CA SER A 850 -0.49 -25.95 45.19
C SER A 850 -0.16 -27.43 45.43
N GLU A 851 -1.15 -28.31 45.25
CA GLU A 851 -1.01 -29.76 45.46
C GLU A 851 0.28 -30.37 44.85
N PRO A 852 0.68 -30.09 43.59
CA PRO A 852 1.89 -30.69 43.02
C PRO A 852 3.19 -30.19 43.67
N ALA A 853 3.20 -29.01 44.29
CA ALA A 853 4.38 -28.43 44.92
C ALA A 853 4.63 -28.95 46.35
N GLN A 854 3.61 -29.49 47.01
CA GLN A 854 3.66 -29.84 48.43
C GLN A 854 4.65 -30.97 48.74
N PRO A 855 4.68 -32.12 48.04
CA PRO A 855 5.52 -33.26 48.44
C PRO A 855 7.01 -32.93 48.46
N LEU A 856 7.49 -32.22 47.44
CA LEU A 856 8.88 -31.80 47.37
C LEU A 856 9.22 -30.75 48.44
N ALA A 857 8.36 -29.74 48.62
CA ALA A 857 8.60 -28.71 49.63
C ALA A 857 8.66 -29.29 51.05
N VAL A 858 7.74 -30.19 51.40
CA VAL A 858 7.73 -30.87 52.71
C VAL A 858 8.97 -31.74 52.89
N ARG A 859 9.40 -32.46 51.85
CA ARG A 859 10.64 -33.25 51.88
C ARG A 859 11.88 -32.39 52.14
N GLU A 860 12.00 -31.23 51.47
CA GLU A 860 13.14 -30.33 51.72
C GLU A 860 13.08 -29.67 53.11
N VAL A 861 11.88 -29.37 53.63
CA VAL A 861 11.71 -28.95 55.03
C VAL A 861 12.17 -30.04 56.01
N MET A 862 11.87 -31.31 55.72
CA MET A 862 12.34 -32.44 56.52
C MET A 862 13.87 -32.48 56.56
N LYS A 863 14.53 -32.46 55.40
CA LYS A 863 16.00 -32.47 55.30
C LYS A 863 16.64 -31.33 56.08
N ALA A 864 16.18 -30.10 55.87
CA ALA A 864 16.67 -28.92 56.60
C ALA A 864 16.45 -29.07 58.12
N SER A 865 15.32 -29.65 58.52
CA SER A 865 14.99 -29.87 59.94
C SER A 865 15.85 -30.96 60.58
N VAL A 866 16.18 -32.05 59.85
CA VAL A 866 17.13 -33.08 60.29
C VAL A 866 18.53 -32.46 60.46
N GLU A 867 18.96 -31.63 59.51
CA GLU A 867 20.24 -30.93 59.60
C GLU A 867 20.27 -29.97 60.80
N ALA A 868 19.19 -29.22 61.05
CA ALA A 868 19.08 -28.35 62.22
C ALA A 868 19.12 -29.13 63.53
N PHE A 869 18.44 -30.28 63.59
CA PHE A 869 18.48 -31.18 64.74
C PHE A 869 19.88 -31.71 65.01
N LEU A 870 20.60 -32.19 63.98
CA LEU A 870 21.98 -32.64 64.11
C LEU A 870 22.94 -31.52 64.49
N THR A 871 22.75 -30.32 63.90
CA THR A 871 23.51 -29.12 64.27
C THR A 871 23.27 -28.78 65.73
N ALA A 872 22.04 -28.97 66.24
CA ALA A 872 21.75 -28.71 67.63
C ALA A 872 22.49 -29.66 68.58
N VAL A 873 22.64 -30.92 68.19
CA VAL A 873 23.33 -31.97 68.97
C VAL A 873 24.86 -31.84 68.87
N LEU A 874 25.41 -31.58 67.69
CA LEU A 874 26.85 -31.63 67.39
C LEU A 874 27.55 -30.26 67.43
N ALA A 875 26.80 -29.18 67.28
CA ALA A 875 27.32 -27.83 67.08
C ALA A 875 26.43 -26.78 67.78
N GLY A 876 25.83 -27.16 68.91
CA GLY A 876 24.89 -26.32 69.65
C GLY A 876 25.49 -25.27 70.60
N GLY A 877 26.82 -25.12 70.60
CA GLY A 877 27.52 -24.19 71.49
C GLY A 877 27.71 -24.70 72.92
N SER A 878 28.23 -23.84 73.80
CA SER A 878 28.61 -24.25 75.17
C SER A 878 27.44 -24.62 76.08
N GLY A 879 26.22 -24.20 75.75
CA GLY A 879 25.01 -24.40 76.55
C GLY A 879 24.39 -25.81 76.53
N ARG A 880 25.02 -26.78 75.84
CA ARG A 880 24.49 -28.15 75.67
C ARG A 880 25.52 -29.22 76.00
N ALA A 881 25.22 -30.06 76.98
CA ALA A 881 26.04 -31.21 77.33
C ALA A 881 25.16 -32.48 77.38
N PHE A 882 25.71 -33.62 76.98
CA PHE A 882 24.99 -34.88 76.87
C PHE A 882 25.71 -35.99 77.63
N SER A 883 25.01 -36.60 78.59
CA SER A 883 25.45 -37.83 79.25
C SER A 883 25.03 -39.06 78.44
N ARG A 884 25.52 -40.25 78.82
CA ARG A 884 25.08 -41.50 78.18
C ARG A 884 23.62 -41.84 78.50
N ALA A 885 23.12 -41.39 79.66
CA ALA A 885 21.73 -41.60 80.09
C ALA A 885 20.73 -40.82 79.20
N ASP A 886 21.16 -39.70 78.63
CA ASP A 886 20.30 -38.85 77.80
C ASP A 886 19.97 -39.45 76.42
N TYR A 887 20.71 -40.47 75.97
CA TYR A 887 20.54 -41.09 74.65
C TYR A 887 19.10 -41.55 74.39
N GLY A 888 18.46 -42.21 75.37
CA GLY A 888 17.10 -42.72 75.21
C GLY A 888 16.07 -41.60 74.95
N ALA A 889 16.23 -40.47 75.66
CA ALA A 889 15.36 -39.30 75.49
C ALA A 889 15.57 -38.61 74.13
N VAL A 890 16.82 -38.51 73.66
CA VAL A 890 17.15 -37.89 72.36
C VAL A 890 16.62 -38.74 71.20
N VAL A 891 16.70 -40.07 71.29
CA VAL A 891 16.17 -40.98 70.26
C VAL A 891 14.65 -40.97 70.23
N GLU A 892 13.97 -40.94 71.39
CA GLU A 892 12.51 -40.79 71.46
C GLU A 892 12.03 -39.47 70.83
N ASP A 893 12.78 -38.39 71.07
CA ASP A 893 12.53 -37.07 70.51
C ASP A 893 12.68 -37.10 68.97
N PHE A 894 13.73 -37.76 68.45
CA PHE A 894 13.94 -37.94 67.01
C PHE A 894 12.88 -38.84 66.37
N ALA A 895 12.42 -39.90 67.04
CA ALA A 895 11.33 -40.74 66.56
C ALA A 895 9.99 -39.97 66.50
N SER A 896 9.76 -39.05 67.45
CA SER A 896 8.60 -38.14 67.43
C SER A 896 8.69 -37.14 66.27
N PHE A 897 9.91 -36.73 65.92
CA PHE A 897 10.19 -35.89 64.77
C PHE A 897 9.91 -36.60 63.44
N LYS A 898 10.36 -37.85 63.25
CA LYS A 898 10.05 -38.65 62.04
C LYS A 898 8.53 -38.79 61.82
N ARG A 899 7.80 -39.16 62.89
CA ARG A 899 6.34 -39.32 62.87
C ARG A 899 5.59 -38.05 62.41
N LEU A 900 6.13 -36.86 62.68
CA LEU A 900 5.53 -35.61 62.20
C LEU A 900 5.49 -35.56 60.68
N PHE A 901 6.60 -35.86 59.99
CA PHE A 901 6.67 -35.74 58.52
C PHE A 901 5.85 -36.81 57.80
N CYS A 902 5.75 -38.02 58.36
CA CYS A 902 4.82 -39.05 57.86
C CYS A 902 3.36 -38.54 57.86
N SER A 903 2.98 -37.74 58.88
CA SER A 903 1.62 -37.17 58.96
C SER A 903 1.32 -36.04 57.95
N PHE A 904 2.34 -35.55 57.24
CA PHE A 904 2.22 -34.49 56.21
C PHE A 904 2.55 -35.01 54.79
N GLY A 905 2.35 -36.31 54.54
CA GLY A 905 2.36 -36.87 53.19
C GLY A 905 3.74 -37.25 52.64
N VAL A 906 4.80 -37.24 53.46
CA VAL A 906 6.08 -37.84 53.08
C VAL A 906 5.98 -39.35 53.27
N ALA A 907 6.31 -40.13 52.24
CA ALA A 907 6.30 -41.59 52.32
C ALA A 907 7.27 -42.08 53.41
N GLU A 908 6.86 -43.07 54.20
CA GLU A 908 7.66 -43.61 55.32
C GLU A 908 9.04 -44.07 54.85
N GLU A 909 9.14 -44.69 53.68
CA GLU A 909 10.42 -45.07 53.05
C GLU A 909 11.36 -43.89 52.83
N VAL A 910 10.83 -42.75 52.38
CA VAL A 910 11.61 -41.52 52.18
C VAL A 910 12.03 -40.93 53.52
N VAL A 911 11.16 -40.98 54.53
CA VAL A 911 11.48 -40.50 55.88
C VAL A 911 12.62 -41.31 56.48
N GLU A 912 12.56 -42.64 56.41
CA GLU A 912 13.62 -43.52 56.91
C GLU A 912 14.93 -43.32 56.15
N MET A 913 14.88 -43.17 54.82
CA MET A 913 16.06 -42.90 54.00
C MET A 913 16.77 -41.60 54.39
N GLU A 914 16.03 -40.49 54.53
CA GLU A 914 16.59 -39.18 54.89
C GLU A 914 17.04 -39.12 56.37
N ALA A 915 16.44 -39.95 57.24
CA ALA A 915 16.79 -40.03 58.66
C ALA A 915 17.98 -40.95 58.96
N ALA A 916 18.28 -41.93 58.11
CA ALA A 916 19.29 -42.97 58.36
C ALA A 916 20.67 -42.41 58.76
N GLN A 917 21.10 -41.33 58.09
CA GLN A 917 22.38 -40.67 58.41
C GLN A 917 22.36 -40.06 59.82
N ALA A 918 21.25 -39.44 60.21
CA ALA A 918 21.08 -38.84 61.53
C ALA A 918 21.02 -39.91 62.63
N GLU A 919 20.36 -41.03 62.39
CA GLU A 919 20.31 -42.15 63.34
C GLU A 919 21.69 -42.77 63.56
N GLY A 920 22.48 -42.93 62.49
CA GLY A 920 23.86 -43.39 62.58
C GLY A 920 24.74 -42.47 63.45
N VAL A 921 24.53 -41.15 63.37
CA VAL A 921 25.20 -40.16 64.22
C VAL A 921 24.71 -40.23 65.66
N LEU A 922 23.39 -40.34 65.89
CA LEU A 922 22.82 -40.45 67.23
C LEU A 922 23.27 -41.73 67.95
N ALA A 923 23.50 -42.82 67.22
CA ALA A 923 24.02 -44.07 67.79
C ALA A 923 25.38 -43.90 68.47
N LEU A 924 26.21 -42.92 68.05
CA LEU A 924 27.46 -42.57 68.74
C LEU A 924 27.19 -42.10 70.18
N MET A 925 26.06 -41.44 70.43
CA MET A 925 25.71 -40.97 71.78
C MET A 925 25.44 -42.13 72.76
N ALA A 926 25.16 -43.34 72.28
CA ALA A 926 24.94 -44.53 73.12
C ALA A 926 26.24 -45.21 73.60
N LEU A 927 27.35 -44.97 72.89
CA LEU A 927 28.64 -45.60 73.16
C LEU A 927 29.27 -45.08 74.46
N SER A 928 30.10 -45.92 75.09
CA SER A 928 30.94 -45.48 76.20
C SER A 928 32.01 -44.53 75.69
N THR A 929 32.46 -43.62 76.56
CA THR A 929 33.46 -42.60 76.21
C THR A 929 34.77 -43.21 75.72
N GLU A 930 35.20 -44.35 76.27
CA GLU A 930 36.38 -45.10 75.81
C GLU A 930 36.22 -45.58 74.36
N LYS A 931 35.08 -46.21 74.03
CA LYS A 931 34.79 -46.67 72.67
C LYS A 931 34.66 -45.52 71.68
N LEU A 932 34.15 -44.36 72.11
CA LEU A 932 34.09 -43.15 71.27
C LEU A 932 35.47 -42.58 70.96
N ILE A 933 36.40 -42.65 71.92
CA ILE A 933 37.80 -42.24 71.71
C ILE A 933 38.47 -43.20 70.72
N ASP A 934 38.24 -44.51 70.84
CA ASP A 934 38.78 -45.52 69.91
C ASP A 934 38.23 -45.34 68.48
N GLU A 935 36.91 -45.14 68.35
CA GLU A 935 36.26 -44.88 67.06
C GLU A 935 36.75 -43.56 66.44
N PHE A 936 36.96 -42.52 67.26
CA PHE A 936 37.58 -41.27 66.80
C PHE A 936 39.01 -41.49 66.29
N LEU A 937 39.86 -42.17 67.06
CA LEU A 937 41.26 -42.39 66.69
C LEU A 937 41.39 -43.26 65.44
N SER A 938 40.52 -44.25 65.27
CA SER A 938 40.43 -45.07 64.07
C SER A 938 40.10 -44.23 62.83
N HIS A 939 39.04 -43.41 62.90
CA HIS A 939 38.66 -42.54 61.78
C HIS A 939 39.70 -41.44 61.51
N TYR A 940 40.29 -40.87 62.56
CA TYR A 940 41.32 -39.84 62.45
C TYR A 940 42.58 -40.37 61.74
N ALA A 941 43.00 -41.59 62.06
CA ALA A 941 44.12 -42.26 61.39
C ALA A 941 43.83 -42.51 59.90
N SER A 942 42.62 -42.93 59.55
CA SER A 942 42.21 -43.15 58.17
C SER A 942 42.13 -41.87 57.32
N THR A 943 41.91 -40.70 57.93
CA THR A 943 41.84 -39.40 57.22
C THR A 943 43.20 -38.75 56.95
N ARG A 944 44.32 -39.29 57.47
CA ARG A 944 45.67 -38.75 57.21
C ARG A 944 46.23 -39.32 55.90
N THR A 945 46.44 -38.47 54.90
CA THR A 945 47.02 -38.85 53.60
C THR A 945 48.52 -38.51 53.47
N ALA A 946 49.32 -38.58 54.53
CA ALA A 946 50.77 -38.35 54.46
C ALA A 946 51.56 -39.43 55.24
N PRO A 947 52.74 -39.85 54.72
CA PRO A 947 53.49 -40.98 55.26
C PRO A 947 54.26 -40.64 56.53
N GLU A 948 54.77 -41.71 57.13
CA GLU A 948 55.35 -41.94 58.46
C GLU A 948 56.42 -40.93 58.96
N ASP A 949 56.65 -41.00 60.29
CA ASP A 949 57.72 -40.37 61.10
C ASP A 949 57.40 -39.14 61.97
N ASP A 950 56.26 -39.15 62.67
CA ASP A 950 56.18 -38.42 63.94
C ASP A 950 55.29 -39.13 64.97
N SER A 951 55.93 -39.79 65.93
CA SER A 951 55.31 -40.25 67.17
C SER A 951 54.71 -39.06 67.93
N ALA A 952 53.40 -39.05 68.11
CA ALA A 952 52.67 -38.31 69.15
C ALA A 952 53.07 -36.83 69.39
N GLN A 953 53.11 -35.98 68.35
CA GLN A 953 53.03 -34.53 68.60
C GLN A 953 51.61 -34.16 69.04
N LEU A 954 51.45 -33.97 70.34
CA LEU A 954 50.30 -33.32 70.95
C LEU A 954 50.58 -31.81 71.00
N PRO A 955 49.63 -30.93 70.65
CA PRO A 955 48.25 -31.21 70.27
C PRO A 955 48.09 -31.66 68.79
N MET A 956 47.16 -32.60 68.56
CA MET A 956 46.67 -33.05 67.25
C MET A 956 45.94 -31.92 66.50
N ALA A 957 45.99 -31.94 65.16
CA ALA A 957 45.26 -30.99 64.33
C ALA A 957 43.75 -31.30 64.32
N VAL A 958 42.91 -30.27 64.44
CA VAL A 958 41.45 -30.45 64.37
C VAL A 958 41.04 -30.88 62.95
N PRO A 959 40.28 -31.98 62.78
CA PRO A 959 39.78 -32.40 61.46
C PRO A 959 38.93 -31.32 60.78
N PRO A 960 39.11 -31.08 59.47
CA PRO A 960 38.28 -30.14 58.73
C PRO A 960 36.81 -30.58 58.77
N THR A 961 35.88 -29.62 58.91
CA THR A 961 34.44 -29.91 59.02
C THR A 961 33.72 -29.49 57.74
N THR A 962 33.04 -30.44 57.09
CA THR A 962 32.27 -30.22 55.86
C THR A 962 30.78 -29.98 56.12
N ARG A 963 30.36 -29.96 57.41
CA ARG A 963 28.95 -29.95 57.87
C ARG A 963 28.10 -31.13 57.40
N ARG A 964 28.68 -32.11 56.71
CA ARG A 964 28.02 -33.37 56.36
C ARG A 964 28.24 -34.38 57.48
N TRP A 965 27.34 -34.36 58.45
CA TRP A 965 27.44 -35.20 59.66
C TRP A 965 27.33 -36.67 59.31
N SER A 966 28.34 -37.48 59.65
CA SER A 966 28.26 -38.93 59.43
C SER A 966 28.98 -39.67 60.54
N ARG A 967 28.56 -40.91 60.80
CA ARG A 967 29.20 -41.75 61.82
C ARG A 967 30.69 -41.99 61.55
N SER A 968 31.04 -42.12 60.26
CA SER A 968 32.40 -42.40 59.80
C SER A 968 33.29 -41.15 59.66
N ASP A 969 32.77 -39.97 59.97
CA ASP A 969 33.52 -38.70 59.91
C ASP A 969 34.15 -38.39 61.27
N ALA A 970 35.49 -38.29 61.29
CA ALA A 970 36.26 -37.94 62.48
C ALA A 970 35.83 -36.59 63.09
N SER A 971 35.42 -35.60 62.28
CA SER A 971 34.95 -34.30 62.77
C SER A 971 33.62 -34.44 63.54
N THR A 972 32.73 -35.31 63.05
CA THR A 972 31.46 -35.64 63.71
C THR A 972 31.68 -36.32 65.06
N VAL A 973 32.53 -37.36 65.13
CA VAL A 973 32.84 -38.05 66.40
C VAL A 973 33.52 -37.12 67.41
N LEU A 974 34.46 -36.26 66.94
CA LEU A 974 35.10 -35.25 67.77
C LEU A 974 34.08 -34.28 68.40
N ARG A 975 33.07 -33.87 67.64
CA ARG A 975 31.99 -33.00 68.12
C ARG A 975 31.10 -33.69 69.15
N VAL A 976 30.80 -34.99 68.97
CA VAL A 976 30.12 -35.79 69.99
C VAL A 976 30.94 -35.82 71.28
N LEU A 977 32.27 -36.03 71.21
CA LEU A 977 33.17 -35.96 72.36
C LEU A 977 33.19 -34.57 73.02
N CYS A 978 33.19 -33.49 72.23
CA CYS A 978 33.17 -32.12 72.75
C CYS A 978 31.91 -31.82 73.59
N HIS A 979 30.77 -32.42 73.23
CA HIS A 979 29.50 -32.28 73.95
C HIS A 979 29.23 -33.40 74.95
N ARG A 980 30.12 -34.40 75.08
CA ARG A 980 29.99 -35.48 76.07
C ARG A 980 30.30 -34.96 77.47
N ASP A 981 29.34 -35.08 78.38
CA ASP A 981 29.53 -34.77 79.81
C ASP A 981 30.18 -35.96 80.54
N ASP A 982 31.48 -36.17 80.29
CA ASP A 982 32.28 -37.22 80.91
C ASP A 982 33.71 -36.71 81.16
N GLU A 983 34.27 -37.04 82.31
CA GLU A 983 35.62 -36.65 82.71
C GLU A 983 36.67 -37.23 81.76
N ALA A 984 36.48 -38.46 81.28
CA ALA A 984 37.37 -39.12 80.34
C ALA A 984 37.41 -38.38 78.99
N ALA A 985 36.27 -37.89 78.50
CA ALA A 985 36.18 -37.10 77.28
C ALA A 985 36.88 -35.74 77.45
N SER A 986 36.63 -35.04 78.57
CA SER A 986 37.28 -33.76 78.84
C SER A 986 38.80 -33.89 79.00
N ARG A 987 39.30 -34.96 79.65
CA ARG A 987 40.74 -35.22 79.78
C ARG A 987 41.37 -35.51 78.42
N PHE A 988 40.72 -36.34 77.60
CA PHE A 988 41.16 -36.63 76.25
C PHE A 988 41.25 -35.36 75.40
N LEU A 989 40.18 -34.57 75.31
CA LEU A 989 40.15 -33.33 74.51
C LEU A 989 41.17 -32.29 74.96
N LYS A 990 41.44 -32.21 76.28
CA LYS A 990 42.51 -31.35 76.82
C LYS A 990 43.88 -31.81 76.35
N LYS A 991 44.17 -33.10 76.45
CA LYS A 991 45.47 -33.67 76.11
C LYS A 991 45.70 -33.68 74.59
N ALA A 992 44.66 -34.05 73.83
CA ALA A 992 44.71 -34.26 72.39
C ALA A 992 44.68 -32.97 71.58
N PHE A 993 43.92 -31.94 71.98
CA PHE A 993 43.65 -30.75 71.14
C PHE A 993 43.81 -29.41 71.86
N ASP A 994 44.14 -29.42 73.16
CA ASP A 994 44.16 -28.25 74.05
C ASP A 994 42.88 -27.38 73.99
N LEU A 995 41.72 -28.00 73.78
CA LEU A 995 40.45 -27.24 73.62
C LEU A 995 40.06 -26.52 74.91
N PRO A 996 39.61 -25.25 74.86
CA PRO A 996 39.23 -24.51 76.06
C PRO A 996 38.05 -25.18 76.78
N LYS A 997 38.09 -25.08 78.12
CA LYS A 997 36.96 -25.40 79.00
C LYS A 997 35.81 -24.44 78.71
N ARG A 998 34.57 -24.96 78.67
CA ARG A 998 33.37 -24.12 78.57
C ARG A 998 33.32 -23.13 79.74
N ARG A 999 32.76 -21.94 79.54
CA ARG A 999 32.49 -21.00 80.62
C ARG A 999 31.09 -21.21 81.14
#